data_AF-A0AAN8L148-F1
#
_entry.id   AF-A0AAN8L148-F1
#
_cell.length_a   1.000
_cell.length_b   1.000
_cell.length_c   1.000
_cell.angle_alpha   90.00
_cell.angle_beta   90.00
_cell.angle_gamma   90.00
#
_symmetry.space_group_name_H-M   'P 1'
#
loop_
_entity.id
_entity.type
_entity.pdbx_description
1 polymer ?
#
loop_
_entity_poly.entity_id
_entity_poly.type
_entity_poly.pdbx_seq_one_letter_code
_entity_poly.pdbx_strand_id
1 'polypeptide(L)'
;MSFLGGLFGPVCEIDVLLNDAETRKTAELKTEDGKVDKNYLFYDGESVSGKVNLNVRQTGKRLEHQGIRIEFVGQIELFNDKSNTHEFVNLVKELALPGELTQNRSYDFEFIQVEKPYESYVGTNVRLRYFLKVTVVRRLSDLVKEYDLIVHQLATYPDVNNSIKMEVGIEDCLHIEFEYNKSKYHLKDVIVGKIYFLLVRIKIQHMELQLIKKEMTGIGPSTTTETDTVAKYEIMDGAPVKGESIPIRLFLAGYDLTATMRDVNKKFSVRYFLNLVLVDEEDRRYFKQQEVVLWRKAPEKIKKRNFHQRYESPEPRLTLTAEQQPEIRGVYSNSSSRSPDTSLFVPLSIKSDVGGDWAVGAELTQPLDKSELLKMLNKFYKRKEMQKIAADQGLDARLFHQAFISFRKYVLEISTLSADLHIILNDICCGAGHIDDLYPYFMRHAKQIFPMLDCMEDLRKISDLRVPANWYPDARAIQRKVIFHAGPTNSGKTHHAIQRYLAAKSGVYCGPLKLLAHEIFEKSNTAGVPCDLVTGEERTFVDAEGRQAEHVACTIEMCSVTTPYEVAVIDEIQMIRDISRGWAWTRALLGLCAEEIHVCGEPAAINFVTELMYTTGEEVEVRNYKRLTPLSILDRAVESLDNLRPGDCIVCFSKNDIYSISRQIEIRGLECAVIYGSLPPGTKLSQAKKFNDPEDPCKILVATDAIGMGLNLSIKRIIFNSLVKPNINEKGEKEMDTISTSQALQIAGRAGRFSSIFKEGEVTTMHRDDLPILKEILSRSVHAIEIAGLHPTAEQIEMFAYHLPDATLSNLIDIFVSLSQVDGMYFVCNIDDFKFLADMIQHIPLNLRSRYVFCTAPINKKQPFVCTSFLKFARQFSRDEPLTFDWVCRLVSWPLVPPKNIKDLVHLEAVHDVLDLYLWLSYRFMDMFPDANHVREIQQELDSIIQLGVRNITRLIRATETSAPPGTDTLSNQRRPGPSPVSPRRVRGAPKAQHSGVEAGQLDQSLGSRLVQEGLLTPHLLRQLQKEWSKEHRREEGGVKLLAATLNNKMKGKKRQK
;
A
#
# COMPACT_ATOMS: atom_id res chain seq x y z
N MET A 1 -23.24 -71.26 -33.04
CA MET A 1 -23.98 -70.86 -31.82
C MET A 1 -23.94 -69.34 -31.65
N SER A 2 -24.72 -68.58 -32.43
CA SER A 2 -24.80 -67.10 -32.32
C SER A 2 -26.24 -66.59 -32.34
N PHE A 3 -27.12 -67.21 -31.54
CA PHE A 3 -28.54 -66.82 -31.42
C PHE A 3 -28.98 -66.47 -29.98
N LEU A 4 -28.04 -66.31 -29.03
CA LEU A 4 -28.33 -66.02 -27.61
C LEU A 4 -27.66 -64.76 -27.03
N GLY A 5 -26.95 -63.97 -27.84
CA GLY A 5 -26.21 -62.78 -27.37
C GLY A 5 -27.01 -61.48 -27.25
N GLY A 6 -28.28 -61.44 -27.67
CA GLY A 6 -29.07 -60.20 -27.79
C GLY A 6 -29.95 -59.83 -26.60
N LEU A 7 -30.06 -60.67 -25.56
CA LEU A 7 -31.07 -60.53 -24.50
C LEU A 7 -30.63 -59.82 -23.21
N PHE A 8 -29.34 -59.50 -23.05
CA PHE A 8 -28.79 -58.90 -21.81
C PHE A 8 -28.08 -57.54 -22.02
N GLY A 9 -28.38 -56.82 -23.10
CA GLY A 9 -27.90 -55.44 -23.28
C GLY A 9 -28.64 -54.45 -22.37
N PRO A 10 -27.99 -53.35 -21.92
CA PRO A 10 -28.66 -52.32 -21.11
C PRO A 10 -29.89 -51.78 -21.83
N VAL A 11 -31.00 -51.60 -21.10
CA VAL A 11 -32.30 -51.14 -21.61
C VAL A 11 -32.19 -49.75 -22.28
N CYS A 12 -31.27 -48.94 -21.76
CA CYS A 12 -30.95 -47.62 -22.27
C CYS A 12 -29.43 -47.44 -22.23
N GLU A 13 -28.87 -46.91 -23.31
CA GLU A 13 -27.48 -46.49 -23.40
C GLU A 13 -27.41 -44.98 -23.18
N ILE A 14 -26.48 -44.56 -22.32
CA ILE A 14 -26.25 -43.15 -21.98
C ILE A 14 -24.99 -42.72 -22.70
N ASP A 15 -25.07 -41.64 -23.47
CA ASP A 15 -23.93 -41.00 -24.11
C ASP A 15 -23.85 -39.50 -23.78
N VAL A 16 -22.65 -38.95 -23.63
CA VAL A 16 -22.42 -37.53 -23.32
C VAL A 16 -21.54 -36.92 -24.41
N LEU A 17 -22.08 -35.96 -25.14
CA LEU A 17 -21.38 -35.23 -26.18
C LEU A 17 -21.15 -33.78 -25.74
N LEU A 18 -19.89 -33.37 -25.58
CA LEU A 18 -19.55 -31.97 -25.30
C LEU A 18 -19.80 -31.10 -26.53
N ASN A 19 -20.28 -29.87 -26.32
CA ASN A 19 -20.60 -28.96 -27.43
C ASN A 19 -19.38 -28.62 -28.31
N ASP A 20 -18.18 -28.66 -27.75
CA ASP A 20 -16.93 -28.34 -28.43
C ASP A 20 -16.00 -29.54 -28.61
N ALA A 21 -16.55 -30.76 -28.55
CA ALA A 21 -15.81 -32.03 -28.60
C ALA A 21 -14.80 -32.14 -29.76
N GLU A 22 -15.10 -31.57 -30.94
CA GLU A 22 -14.22 -31.62 -32.13
C GLU A 22 -13.01 -30.67 -32.03
N THR A 23 -13.14 -29.58 -31.28
CA THR A 23 -12.10 -28.53 -31.17
C THR A 23 -11.38 -28.52 -29.83
N ARG A 24 -11.95 -29.20 -28.82
CA ARG A 24 -11.42 -29.25 -27.46
C ARG A 24 -10.14 -30.09 -27.40
N LYS A 25 -9.15 -29.59 -26.67
CA LYS A 25 -7.90 -30.29 -26.45
C LYS A 25 -8.11 -31.49 -25.54
N THR A 26 -7.28 -32.49 -25.70
CA THR A 26 -7.20 -33.66 -24.81
C THR A 26 -5.86 -33.67 -24.09
N ALA A 27 -5.83 -34.19 -22.87
CA ALA A 27 -4.62 -34.48 -22.12
C ALA A 27 -4.52 -35.98 -21.82
N GLU A 28 -3.32 -36.44 -21.50
CA GLU A 28 -3.01 -37.82 -21.12
C GLU A 28 -2.71 -37.87 -19.63
N LEU A 29 -3.26 -38.86 -18.94
CA LEU A 29 -3.02 -39.12 -17.51
C LEU A 29 -2.78 -40.62 -17.32
N LYS A 30 -1.73 -40.99 -16.57
CA LYS A 30 -1.52 -42.39 -16.21
C LYS A 30 -2.54 -42.83 -15.17
N THR A 31 -3.17 -43.97 -15.40
CA THR A 31 -4.10 -44.61 -14.47
C THR A 31 -3.34 -45.43 -13.43
N GLU A 32 -4.04 -45.90 -12.39
CA GLU A 32 -3.52 -46.81 -11.37
C GLU A 32 -2.84 -48.07 -11.97
N ASP A 33 -3.41 -48.64 -13.05
CA ASP A 33 -2.85 -49.81 -13.75
C ASP A 33 -1.63 -49.49 -14.65
N GLY A 34 -1.13 -48.26 -14.65
CA GLY A 34 -0.03 -47.82 -15.52
C GLY A 34 -0.39 -47.60 -16.99
N LYS A 35 -1.68 -47.74 -17.36
CA LYS A 35 -2.19 -47.37 -18.69
C LYS A 35 -2.30 -45.85 -18.81
N VAL A 36 -2.23 -45.34 -20.04
CA VAL A 36 -2.38 -43.91 -20.32
C VAL A 36 -3.78 -43.64 -20.86
N ASP A 37 -4.58 -42.91 -20.09
CA ASP A 37 -5.93 -42.50 -20.47
C ASP A 37 -5.92 -41.09 -21.06
N LYS A 38 -6.67 -40.91 -22.15
CA LYS A 38 -6.76 -39.66 -22.88
C LYS A 38 -8.16 -39.07 -22.78
N ASN A 39 -8.28 -37.96 -22.06
CA ASN A 39 -9.58 -37.31 -21.78
C ASN A 39 -9.56 -35.83 -22.18
N TYR A 40 -10.74 -35.22 -22.28
CA TYR A 40 -10.89 -33.81 -22.60
C TYR A 40 -10.28 -32.92 -21.51
N LEU A 41 -9.53 -31.91 -21.95
CA LEU A 41 -8.82 -30.98 -21.09
C LEU A 41 -9.69 -29.75 -20.79
N PHE A 42 -9.76 -29.40 -19.52
CA PHE A 42 -10.41 -28.21 -18.99
C PHE A 42 -9.42 -27.40 -18.13
N TYR A 43 -9.73 -26.12 -18.01
CA TYR A 43 -9.08 -25.20 -17.08
C TYR A 43 -10.09 -24.67 -16.07
N ASP A 44 -9.59 -24.11 -14.99
CA ASP A 44 -10.41 -23.45 -13.97
C ASP A 44 -11.26 -22.32 -14.58
N GLY A 45 -12.51 -22.21 -14.13
CA GLY A 45 -13.49 -21.24 -14.64
C GLY A 45 -14.05 -21.51 -16.04
N GLU A 46 -13.62 -22.56 -16.77
CA GLU A 46 -14.26 -22.92 -18.04
C GLU A 46 -15.66 -23.53 -17.82
N SER A 47 -16.65 -23.09 -18.60
CA SER A 47 -17.97 -23.73 -18.63
C SER A 47 -17.89 -25.15 -19.19
N VAL A 48 -18.73 -26.04 -18.67
CA VAL A 48 -18.87 -27.43 -19.14
C VAL A 48 -20.28 -27.59 -19.70
N SER A 49 -20.40 -27.72 -21.02
CA SER A 49 -21.69 -27.82 -21.70
C SER A 49 -21.70 -28.90 -22.78
N GLY A 50 -22.87 -29.46 -23.02
CA GLY A 50 -23.03 -30.58 -23.94
C GLY A 50 -24.45 -31.12 -23.98
N LYS A 51 -24.59 -32.34 -24.49
CA LYS A 51 -25.84 -33.07 -24.60
C LYS A 51 -25.70 -34.46 -24.00
N VAL A 52 -26.70 -34.85 -23.21
CA VAL A 52 -26.90 -36.22 -22.75
C VAL A 52 -27.87 -36.91 -23.70
N ASN A 53 -27.40 -37.94 -24.40
CA ASN A 53 -28.19 -38.76 -25.29
C ASN A 53 -28.58 -40.07 -24.60
N LEU A 54 -29.88 -40.36 -24.58
CA LEU A 54 -30.44 -41.59 -24.05
C LEU A 54 -31.00 -42.42 -25.21
N ASN A 55 -30.34 -43.52 -25.51
CA ASN A 55 -30.70 -44.43 -26.61
C ASN A 55 -31.40 -45.68 -26.06
N VAL A 56 -32.69 -45.81 -26.33
CA VAL A 56 -33.50 -46.96 -25.88
C VAL A 56 -33.32 -48.09 -26.89
N ARG A 57 -32.55 -49.12 -26.52
CA ARG A 57 -32.11 -50.19 -27.45
C ARG A 57 -33.22 -51.20 -27.81
N GLN A 58 -34.34 -51.25 -27.07
CA GLN A 58 -35.45 -52.18 -27.32
C GLN A 58 -36.69 -51.42 -27.82
N THR A 59 -36.93 -51.46 -29.13
CA THR A 59 -38.11 -50.91 -29.78
C THR A 59 -39.39 -51.50 -29.16
N GLY A 60 -40.19 -50.66 -28.50
CA GLY A 60 -41.48 -51.04 -27.89
C GLY A 60 -41.48 -51.23 -26.37
N LYS A 61 -40.32 -51.20 -25.68
CA LYS A 61 -40.29 -51.18 -24.20
C LYS A 61 -40.13 -49.76 -23.67
N ARG A 62 -40.89 -49.44 -22.62
CA ARG A 62 -40.87 -48.13 -21.95
C ARG A 62 -39.88 -48.16 -20.79
N LEU A 63 -39.04 -47.14 -20.66
CA LEU A 63 -38.18 -46.95 -19.50
C LEU A 63 -38.84 -45.96 -18.54
N GLU A 64 -39.44 -46.49 -17.47
CA GLU A 64 -39.88 -45.68 -16.32
C GLU A 64 -38.65 -45.19 -15.53
N HIS A 65 -38.61 -43.89 -15.24
CA HIS A 65 -37.59 -43.25 -14.43
C HIS A 65 -38.21 -42.26 -13.44
N GLN A 66 -37.57 -42.06 -12.29
CA GLN A 66 -37.95 -41.10 -11.25
C GLN A 66 -37.21 -39.76 -11.38
N GLY A 67 -36.47 -39.58 -12.46
CA GLY A 67 -35.75 -38.35 -12.75
C GLY A 67 -34.47 -38.66 -13.50
N ILE A 68 -33.98 -37.68 -14.24
CA ILE A 68 -32.72 -37.77 -14.97
C ILE A 68 -31.94 -36.54 -14.59
N ARG A 69 -30.70 -36.73 -14.14
CA ARG A 69 -29.80 -35.64 -13.79
C ARG A 69 -28.41 -35.88 -14.33
N ILE A 70 -27.69 -34.80 -14.53
CA ILE A 70 -26.26 -34.80 -14.77
C ILE A 70 -25.58 -34.03 -13.64
N GLU A 71 -24.44 -34.53 -13.22
CA GLU A 71 -23.66 -34.01 -12.11
C GLU A 71 -22.24 -33.73 -12.64
N PHE A 72 -21.67 -32.57 -12.34
CA PHE A 72 -20.24 -32.32 -12.49
C PHE A 72 -19.59 -32.49 -11.12
N VAL A 73 -18.70 -33.46 -10.99
CA VAL A 73 -18.10 -33.85 -9.72
C VAL A 73 -16.59 -33.71 -9.78
N GLY A 74 -16.02 -33.06 -8.76
CA GLY A 74 -14.58 -33.07 -8.46
C GLY A 74 -14.37 -33.71 -7.10
N GLN A 75 -13.59 -34.79 -7.04
CA GLN A 75 -13.38 -35.56 -5.81
C GLN A 75 -11.94 -36.05 -5.61
N ILE A 76 -11.60 -36.28 -4.35
CA ILE A 76 -10.33 -36.89 -3.92
C ILE A 76 -10.63 -38.26 -3.32
N GLU A 77 -10.02 -39.30 -3.87
CA GLU A 77 -10.08 -40.69 -3.42
C GLU A 77 -8.75 -41.03 -2.73
N LEU A 78 -8.80 -41.49 -1.48
CA LEU A 78 -7.63 -41.97 -0.75
C LEU A 78 -7.64 -43.50 -0.74
N PHE A 79 -6.63 -44.15 -1.32
CA PHE A 79 -6.64 -45.61 -1.49
C PHE A 79 -6.46 -46.38 -0.18
N ASN A 80 -5.81 -45.75 0.80
CA ASN A 80 -5.61 -46.32 2.13
C ASN A 80 -6.92 -46.37 2.94
N ASP A 81 -7.96 -45.65 2.51
CA ASP A 81 -9.27 -45.62 3.15
C ASP A 81 -10.35 -45.56 2.06
N LYS A 82 -10.64 -46.73 1.45
CA LYS A 82 -11.58 -46.87 0.32
C LYS A 82 -13.02 -46.41 0.62
N SER A 83 -13.37 -46.15 1.89
CA SER A 83 -14.65 -45.53 2.28
C SER A 83 -14.66 -44.00 2.23
N ASN A 84 -13.52 -43.36 1.92
CA ASN A 84 -13.28 -41.95 2.22
C ASN A 84 -13.03 -41.15 0.93
N THR A 85 -14.07 -41.07 0.10
CA THR A 85 -14.12 -40.17 -1.05
C THR A 85 -14.52 -38.76 -0.58
N HIS A 86 -13.73 -37.75 -0.94
CA HIS A 86 -13.98 -36.35 -0.57
C HIS A 86 -14.34 -35.54 -1.81
N GLU A 87 -15.64 -35.31 -2.00
CA GLU A 87 -16.12 -34.37 -3.00
C GLU A 87 -15.80 -32.93 -2.56
N PHE A 88 -15.20 -32.14 -3.44
CA PHE A 88 -14.92 -30.72 -3.21
C PHE A 88 -15.66 -29.81 -4.21
N VAL A 89 -16.19 -30.37 -5.30
CA VAL A 89 -17.14 -29.72 -6.21
C VAL A 89 -18.21 -30.74 -6.58
N ASN A 90 -19.48 -30.37 -6.47
CA ASN A 90 -20.61 -31.17 -6.95
C ASN A 90 -21.72 -30.24 -7.44
N LEU A 91 -21.88 -30.14 -8.77
CA LEU A 91 -22.92 -29.33 -9.41
C LEU A 91 -23.94 -30.27 -10.06
N VAL A 92 -25.22 -30.10 -9.74
CA VAL A 92 -26.28 -30.98 -10.24
C VAL A 92 -27.22 -30.20 -11.16
N LYS A 93 -27.57 -30.78 -12.30
CA LYS A 93 -28.60 -30.27 -13.21
C LYS A 93 -29.63 -31.35 -13.50
N GLU A 94 -30.87 -31.07 -13.15
CA GLU A 94 -32.00 -31.92 -13.51
C GLU A 94 -32.32 -31.75 -14.99
N LEU A 95 -32.31 -32.87 -15.72
CA LEU A 95 -32.57 -32.94 -17.17
C LEU A 95 -34.02 -33.33 -17.46
N ALA A 96 -34.62 -34.16 -16.60
CA ALA A 96 -36.01 -34.55 -16.71
C ALA A 96 -36.62 -34.90 -15.34
N LEU A 97 -37.86 -34.49 -15.13
CA LEU A 97 -38.72 -34.92 -14.03
C LEU A 97 -39.10 -36.42 -14.16
N PRO A 98 -39.64 -37.06 -13.10
CA PRO A 98 -40.17 -38.43 -13.19
C PRO A 98 -41.08 -38.64 -14.41
N GLY A 99 -40.89 -39.75 -15.13
CA GLY A 99 -41.63 -40.01 -16.36
C GLY A 99 -41.28 -41.33 -17.06
N GLU A 100 -41.74 -41.45 -18.30
CA GLU A 100 -41.50 -42.60 -19.19
C GLU A 100 -40.73 -42.16 -20.45
N LEU A 101 -39.67 -42.89 -20.77
CA LEU A 101 -38.93 -42.77 -22.04
C LEU A 101 -39.36 -43.90 -22.98
N THR A 102 -39.99 -43.55 -24.10
CA THR A 102 -40.48 -44.48 -25.14
C THR A 102 -39.66 -44.48 -26.43
N GLN A 103 -38.81 -43.45 -26.61
CA GLN A 103 -37.95 -43.24 -27.77
C GLN A 103 -36.65 -42.57 -27.33
N ASN A 104 -35.65 -42.56 -28.22
CA ASN A 104 -34.39 -41.86 -27.96
C ASN A 104 -34.64 -40.37 -27.68
N ARG A 105 -33.94 -39.81 -26.69
CA ARG A 105 -34.02 -38.40 -26.33
C ARG A 105 -32.66 -37.82 -26.02
N SER A 106 -32.52 -36.53 -26.31
CA SER A 106 -31.33 -35.75 -26.00
C SER A 106 -31.69 -34.61 -25.07
N TYR A 107 -30.88 -34.36 -24.06
CA TYR A 107 -31.05 -33.29 -23.09
C TYR A 107 -29.81 -32.40 -23.09
N ASP A 108 -29.99 -31.11 -23.35
CA ASP A 108 -28.91 -30.15 -23.29
C ASP A 108 -28.57 -29.84 -21.82
N PHE A 109 -27.28 -29.73 -21.51
CA PHE A 109 -26.80 -29.31 -20.21
C PHE A 109 -25.72 -28.25 -20.35
N GLU A 110 -25.61 -27.43 -19.31
CA GLU A 110 -24.60 -26.39 -19.22
C GLU A 110 -24.38 -26.07 -17.74
N PHE A 111 -23.12 -26.14 -17.34
CA PHE A 111 -22.59 -25.63 -16.09
C PHE A 111 -21.67 -24.45 -16.44
N ILE A 112 -22.05 -23.25 -16.02
CA ILE A 112 -21.38 -22.00 -16.39
C ILE A 112 -20.25 -21.74 -15.39
N GLN A 113 -19.07 -21.35 -15.89
CA GLN A 113 -17.93 -20.92 -15.07
C GLN A 113 -17.59 -21.88 -13.92
N VAL A 114 -17.44 -23.17 -14.25
CA VAL A 114 -17.26 -24.22 -13.24
C VAL A 114 -15.90 -24.07 -12.55
N GLU A 115 -15.90 -24.00 -11.21
CA GLU A 115 -14.69 -24.02 -10.40
C GLU A 115 -14.01 -25.39 -10.47
N LYS A 116 -12.70 -25.37 -10.75
CA LYS A 116 -11.83 -26.55 -10.84
C LYS A 116 -10.50 -26.23 -10.16
N PRO A 117 -10.51 -26.03 -8.83
CA PRO A 117 -9.42 -25.38 -8.10
C PRO A 117 -8.11 -26.18 -8.08
N TYR A 118 -8.15 -27.48 -8.41
CA TYR A 118 -7.02 -28.39 -8.32
C TYR A 118 -6.75 -29.11 -9.65
N GLU A 119 -5.47 -29.33 -9.98
CA GLU A 119 -5.06 -30.15 -11.12
C GLU A 119 -5.37 -31.64 -10.88
N SER A 120 -5.87 -32.33 -11.91
CA SER A 120 -6.09 -33.78 -11.88
C SER A 120 -4.81 -34.52 -11.57
N TYR A 121 -4.87 -35.49 -10.66
CA TYR A 121 -3.71 -36.22 -10.17
C TYR A 121 -4.05 -37.68 -9.92
N VAL A 122 -3.16 -38.58 -10.32
CA VAL A 122 -3.22 -40.00 -9.95
C VAL A 122 -1.86 -40.33 -9.36
N GLY A 123 -1.87 -40.58 -8.05
CA GLY A 123 -0.70 -40.88 -7.24
C GLY A 123 -0.65 -42.33 -6.80
N THR A 124 0.22 -42.61 -5.83
CA THR A 124 0.35 -43.96 -5.25
C THR A 124 -0.75 -44.24 -4.23
N ASN A 125 -1.12 -43.25 -3.43
CA ASN A 125 -2.08 -43.36 -2.33
C ASN A 125 -3.32 -42.45 -2.49
N VAL A 126 -3.33 -41.58 -3.50
CA VAL A 126 -4.40 -40.60 -3.71
C VAL A 126 -4.70 -40.39 -5.20
N ARG A 127 -5.99 -40.18 -5.50
CA ARG A 127 -6.47 -39.79 -6.82
C ARG A 127 -7.39 -38.57 -6.71
N LEU A 128 -7.09 -37.54 -7.49
CA LEU A 128 -7.95 -36.37 -7.69
C LEU A 128 -8.47 -36.39 -9.12
N ARG A 129 -9.79 -36.56 -9.29
CA ARG A 129 -10.43 -36.64 -10.60
C ARG A 129 -11.64 -35.72 -10.72
N TYR A 130 -11.97 -35.35 -11.96
CA TYR A 130 -13.19 -34.66 -12.32
C TYR A 130 -13.96 -35.49 -13.33
N PHE A 131 -15.28 -35.57 -13.21
CA PHE A 131 -16.10 -36.31 -14.16
C PHE A 131 -17.53 -35.77 -14.25
N LEU A 132 -18.17 -36.03 -15.38
CA LEU A 132 -19.60 -35.87 -15.55
C LEU A 132 -20.29 -37.19 -15.23
N LYS A 133 -21.25 -37.16 -14.31
CA LYS A 133 -22.03 -38.32 -13.90
C LYS A 133 -23.48 -38.13 -14.32
N VAL A 134 -23.95 -38.96 -15.23
CA VAL A 134 -25.36 -38.99 -15.62
C VAL A 134 -26.05 -40.09 -14.84
N THR A 135 -27.12 -39.73 -14.14
CA THR A 135 -27.93 -40.65 -13.33
C THR A 135 -29.37 -40.65 -13.85
N VAL A 136 -29.83 -41.80 -14.33
CA VAL A 136 -31.25 -42.08 -14.59
C VAL A 136 -31.80 -42.84 -13.38
N VAL A 137 -32.56 -42.15 -12.54
CA VAL A 137 -33.08 -42.70 -11.29
C VAL A 137 -34.19 -43.69 -11.58
N ARG A 138 -34.12 -44.91 -11.04
CA ARG A 138 -35.10 -45.98 -11.30
C ARG A 138 -35.53 -46.64 -9.99
N ARG A 139 -36.75 -47.21 -9.98
CA ARG A 139 -37.30 -47.88 -8.79
C ARG A 139 -36.47 -49.07 -8.27
N LEU A 140 -35.71 -49.73 -9.15
CA LEU A 140 -34.92 -50.92 -8.79
C LEU A 140 -33.43 -50.59 -8.66
N SER A 141 -32.82 -50.10 -9.75
CA SER A 141 -31.39 -49.77 -9.80
C SER A 141 -31.17 -48.63 -10.78
N ASP A 142 -30.54 -47.56 -10.31
CA ASP A 142 -30.19 -46.41 -11.13
C ASP A 142 -29.25 -46.82 -12.27
N LEU A 143 -29.42 -46.18 -13.44
CA LEU A 143 -28.43 -46.27 -14.51
C LEU A 143 -27.49 -45.08 -14.36
N VAL A 144 -26.23 -45.37 -14.05
CA VAL A 144 -25.18 -44.37 -13.85
C VAL A 144 -24.12 -44.52 -14.93
N LYS A 145 -23.71 -43.42 -15.54
CA LYS A 145 -22.58 -43.36 -16.46
C LYS A 145 -21.69 -42.18 -16.12
N GLU A 146 -20.39 -42.44 -15.98
CA GLU A 146 -19.36 -41.43 -15.71
C GLU A 146 -18.51 -41.17 -16.95
N TYR A 147 -18.10 -39.90 -17.11
CA TYR A 147 -17.23 -39.42 -18.16
C TYR A 147 -16.12 -38.57 -17.54
N ASP A 148 -14.91 -39.12 -17.49
CA ASP A 148 -13.75 -38.45 -16.89
C ASP A 148 -13.27 -37.25 -17.73
N LEU A 149 -12.85 -36.22 -17.01
CA LEU A 149 -12.28 -34.98 -17.54
C LEU A 149 -10.91 -34.75 -16.87
N ILE A 150 -9.99 -34.14 -17.61
CA ILE A 150 -8.68 -33.75 -17.06
C ILE A 150 -8.69 -32.24 -16.85
N VAL A 151 -8.28 -31.81 -15.66
CA VAL A 151 -8.08 -30.41 -15.31
C VAL A 151 -6.60 -30.15 -15.15
N HIS A 152 -6.09 -29.12 -15.83
CA HIS A 152 -4.75 -28.60 -15.57
C HIS A 152 -4.83 -27.25 -14.88
N GLN A 153 -3.99 -27.05 -13.87
CA GLN A 153 -3.83 -25.76 -13.23
C GLN A 153 -2.69 -25.02 -13.91
N LEU A 154 -3.01 -23.92 -14.58
CA LEU A 154 -2.00 -23.07 -15.19
C LEU A 154 -1.51 -22.08 -14.15
N ALA A 155 -0.20 -22.01 -13.98
CA ALA A 155 0.44 -20.93 -13.25
C ALA A 155 1.27 -20.10 -14.23
N THR A 156 1.52 -18.85 -13.86
CA THR A 156 2.56 -18.03 -14.48
C THR A 156 3.43 -17.51 -13.36
N TYR A 157 4.60 -18.10 -13.19
CA TYR A 157 5.63 -17.49 -12.37
C TYR A 157 6.43 -16.53 -13.25
N PRO A 158 6.81 -15.35 -12.73
CA PRO A 158 7.76 -14.49 -13.42
C PRO A 158 9.07 -15.27 -13.62
N ASP A 159 9.71 -15.12 -14.79
CA ASP A 159 10.99 -15.74 -15.13
C ASP A 159 12.13 -15.03 -14.37
N VAL A 160 12.07 -15.05 -13.03
CA VAL A 160 13.09 -14.49 -12.15
C VAL A 160 14.20 -15.53 -11.99
N ASN A 161 15.38 -15.22 -12.51
CA ASN A 161 16.58 -16.04 -12.34
C ASN A 161 17.27 -15.67 -11.03
N ASN A 162 16.92 -16.36 -9.95
CA ASN A 162 17.65 -16.27 -8.68
C ASN A 162 18.50 -17.53 -8.56
N SER A 163 19.84 -17.38 -8.61
CA SER A 163 20.70 -18.54 -8.39
C SER A 163 20.58 -19.01 -6.94
N ILE A 164 20.39 -20.32 -6.77
CA ILE A 164 20.21 -20.97 -5.48
C ILE A 164 21.42 -21.84 -5.25
N LYS A 165 22.02 -21.69 -4.07
CA LYS A 165 23.19 -22.46 -3.65
C LYS A 165 22.76 -23.55 -2.68
N MET A 166 23.10 -24.79 -3.02
CA MET A 166 22.96 -25.96 -2.18
C MET A 166 24.35 -26.44 -1.75
N GLU A 167 24.65 -26.35 -0.46
CA GLU A 167 25.98 -26.63 0.07
C GLU A 167 26.03 -27.94 0.87
N VAL A 168 27.06 -28.74 0.61
CA VAL A 168 27.49 -29.87 1.43
C VAL A 168 28.82 -29.49 2.09
N GLY A 169 28.72 -29.04 3.34
CA GLY A 169 29.86 -28.60 4.15
C GLY A 169 30.09 -29.54 5.34
N ILE A 170 31.29 -30.10 5.42
CA ILE A 170 31.85 -30.76 6.60
C ILE A 170 33.10 -29.98 6.96
N GLU A 171 33.12 -29.40 8.15
CA GLU A 171 34.20 -28.55 8.64
C GLU A 171 35.56 -29.21 8.42
N ASP A 172 36.48 -28.44 7.82
CA ASP A 172 37.84 -28.86 7.46
C ASP A 172 37.98 -30.10 6.55
N CYS A 173 36.90 -30.71 6.07
CA CYS A 173 36.95 -31.98 5.34
C CYS A 173 36.33 -31.92 3.94
N LEU A 174 35.19 -31.26 3.78
CA LEU A 174 34.44 -31.24 2.53
C LEU A 174 33.64 -29.94 2.39
N HIS A 175 33.72 -29.29 1.24
CA HIS A 175 32.90 -28.13 0.90
C HIS A 175 32.61 -28.19 -0.59
N ILE A 176 31.40 -28.63 -0.92
CA ILE A 176 30.88 -28.70 -2.29
C ILE A 176 29.65 -27.81 -2.37
N GLU A 177 29.61 -26.93 -3.38
CA GLU A 177 28.50 -26.02 -3.63
C GLU A 177 27.85 -26.37 -4.97
N PHE A 178 26.55 -26.63 -4.99
CA PHE A 178 25.76 -26.72 -6.22
C PHE A 178 24.90 -25.48 -6.38
N GLU A 179 25.23 -24.66 -7.36
CA GLU A 179 24.48 -23.46 -7.73
C GLU A 179 23.55 -23.76 -8.92
N TYR A 180 22.26 -23.42 -8.85
CA TYR A 180 21.31 -23.61 -9.96
C TYR A 180 20.37 -22.41 -10.15
N ASN A 181 19.87 -22.22 -11.37
CA ASN A 181 19.36 -20.93 -11.85
C ASN A 181 17.98 -20.46 -11.33
N LYS A 182 17.12 -21.36 -10.83
CA LYS A 182 15.77 -21.03 -10.36
C LYS A 182 15.31 -21.95 -9.21
N SER A 183 14.42 -21.48 -8.33
CA SER A 183 13.68 -22.35 -7.37
C SER A 183 12.44 -22.97 -8.00
N LYS A 184 11.99 -22.42 -9.13
CA LYS A 184 10.72 -22.77 -9.76
C LYS A 184 10.95 -23.06 -11.23
N TYR A 185 10.48 -24.22 -11.70
CA TYR A 185 10.67 -24.66 -13.07
C TYR A 185 9.34 -25.06 -13.69
N HIS A 186 9.10 -24.66 -14.93
CA HIS A 186 7.96 -25.24 -15.63
C HIS A 186 8.24 -26.71 -15.97
N LEU A 187 7.21 -27.54 -16.15
CA LEU A 187 7.35 -29.00 -16.40
C LEU A 187 8.19 -29.39 -17.63
N LYS A 188 8.57 -28.41 -18.47
CA LYS A 188 9.38 -28.60 -19.67
C LYS A 188 10.65 -27.75 -19.66
N ASP A 189 11.00 -27.18 -18.52
CA ASP A 189 12.16 -26.29 -18.37
C ASP A 189 13.46 -27.12 -18.27
N VAL A 190 14.59 -26.43 -18.16
CA VAL A 190 15.90 -27.04 -17.93
C VAL A 190 16.46 -26.46 -16.63
N ILE A 191 16.79 -27.33 -15.68
CA ILE A 191 17.54 -26.94 -14.49
C ILE A 191 18.99 -26.76 -14.92
N VAL A 192 19.46 -25.51 -14.92
CA VAL A 192 20.83 -25.16 -15.31
C VAL A 192 21.57 -24.76 -14.06
N GLY A 193 22.66 -25.46 -13.78
CA GLY A 193 23.48 -25.21 -12.60
C GLY A 193 24.94 -25.55 -12.81
N LYS A 194 25.71 -25.41 -11.73
CA LYS A 194 27.13 -25.69 -11.69
C LYS A 194 27.54 -26.14 -10.30
N ILE A 195 28.31 -27.20 -10.23
CA ILE A 195 28.89 -27.71 -8.99
C ILE A 195 30.32 -27.16 -8.87
N TYR A 196 30.66 -26.67 -7.69
CA TYR A 196 31.98 -26.15 -7.32
C TYR A 196 32.58 -27.00 -6.20
N PHE A 197 33.82 -27.45 -6.39
CA PHE A 197 34.57 -28.20 -5.40
C PHE A 197 35.51 -27.25 -4.63
N LEU A 198 35.02 -26.67 -3.53
CA LEU A 198 35.74 -25.64 -2.77
C LEU A 198 36.76 -26.25 -1.79
N LEU A 199 36.43 -27.40 -1.20
CA LEU A 199 37.32 -28.20 -0.36
C LEU A 199 36.98 -29.68 -0.51
N VAL A 200 37.96 -30.53 -0.83
CA VAL A 200 37.76 -31.98 -0.96
C VAL A 200 38.96 -32.67 -0.31
N ARG A 201 38.83 -33.01 0.98
CA ARG A 201 39.80 -33.87 1.69
C ARG A 201 39.31 -35.31 1.82
N ILE A 202 38.01 -35.53 1.77
CA ILE A 202 37.38 -36.84 1.69
C ILE A 202 37.42 -37.32 0.24
N LYS A 203 37.85 -38.56 0.01
CA LYS A 203 37.87 -39.17 -1.32
C LYS A 203 36.46 -39.61 -1.72
N ILE A 204 35.80 -38.78 -2.51
CA ILE A 204 34.50 -39.11 -3.10
C ILE A 204 34.70 -40.15 -4.21
N GLN A 205 33.92 -41.23 -4.17
CA GLN A 205 33.91 -42.28 -5.18
C GLN A 205 32.84 -42.02 -6.25
N HIS A 206 31.64 -41.56 -5.83
CA HIS A 206 30.50 -41.36 -6.73
C HIS A 206 29.69 -40.13 -6.32
N MET A 207 29.17 -39.39 -7.32
CA MET A 207 28.28 -38.26 -7.09
C MET A 207 27.13 -38.26 -8.11
N GLU A 208 25.91 -38.03 -7.62
CA GLU A 208 24.70 -37.97 -8.44
C GLU A 208 23.73 -36.88 -7.94
N LEU A 209 22.91 -36.37 -8.85
CA LEU A 209 21.80 -35.47 -8.58
C LEU A 209 20.49 -36.18 -8.91
N GLN A 210 19.61 -36.29 -7.93
CA GLN A 210 18.30 -36.91 -8.08
C GLN A 210 17.19 -35.86 -8.04
N LEU A 211 16.13 -36.06 -8.82
CA LEU A 211 14.85 -35.36 -8.67
C LEU A 211 13.87 -36.30 -7.98
N ILE A 212 13.52 -35.98 -6.74
CA ILE A 212 12.68 -36.80 -5.88
C ILE A 212 11.28 -36.19 -5.80
N LYS A 213 10.25 -36.98 -6.07
CA LYS A 213 8.84 -36.66 -5.80
C LYS A 213 8.46 -37.25 -4.44
N LYS A 214 7.89 -36.43 -3.56
CA LYS A 214 7.31 -36.87 -2.29
C LYS A 214 5.80 -36.63 -2.32
N GLU A 215 5.04 -37.71 -2.23
CA GLU A 215 3.58 -37.69 -2.07
C GLU A 215 3.24 -37.91 -0.61
N MET A 216 2.57 -36.94 0.01
CA MET A 216 2.19 -36.98 1.42
C MET A 216 0.66 -37.04 1.49
N THR A 217 0.09 -38.06 2.12
CA THR A 217 -1.36 -38.25 2.28
C THR A 217 -1.74 -38.39 3.75
N GLY A 218 -2.79 -37.70 4.20
CA GLY A 218 -3.29 -37.76 5.59
C GLY A 218 -3.23 -36.41 6.33
N ILE A 219 -3.77 -36.38 7.56
CA ILE A 219 -3.82 -35.17 8.41
C ILE A 219 -3.15 -35.48 9.76
N GLY A 220 -2.21 -34.62 10.17
CA GLY A 220 -1.56 -34.70 11.48
C GLY A 220 -0.69 -35.97 11.66
N PRO A 221 -0.75 -36.67 12.81
CA PRO A 221 0.13 -37.82 13.10
C PRO A 221 -0.12 -39.07 12.23
N SER A 222 -1.15 -39.06 11.38
CA SER A 222 -1.49 -40.15 10.45
C SER A 222 -0.92 -39.96 9.03
N THR A 223 -0.01 -39.01 8.83
CA THR A 223 0.54 -38.68 7.52
C THR A 223 1.45 -39.81 6.99
N THR A 224 1.10 -40.36 5.84
CA THR A 224 1.95 -41.31 5.09
C THR A 224 2.71 -40.55 4.01
N THR A 225 4.01 -40.81 3.86
CA THR A 225 4.84 -40.17 2.82
C THR A 225 5.44 -41.24 1.90
N GLU A 226 5.04 -41.20 0.63
CA GLU A 226 5.66 -41.97 -0.43
C GLU A 226 6.73 -41.15 -1.12
N THR A 227 7.87 -41.78 -1.41
CA THR A 227 9.02 -41.12 -2.03
C THR A 227 9.41 -41.88 -3.29
N ASP A 228 9.47 -41.16 -4.41
CA ASP A 228 9.74 -41.70 -5.74
C ASP A 228 10.87 -40.90 -6.42
N THR A 229 11.88 -41.60 -6.94
CA THR A 229 13.00 -40.96 -7.64
C THR A 229 12.68 -40.86 -9.12
N VAL A 230 12.20 -39.68 -9.53
CA VAL A 230 11.70 -39.41 -10.88
C VAL A 230 12.83 -39.27 -11.91
N ALA A 231 13.96 -38.72 -11.48
CA ALA A 231 15.16 -38.60 -12.31
C ALA A 231 16.41 -38.89 -11.48
N LYS A 232 17.39 -39.55 -12.11
CA LYS A 232 18.74 -39.72 -11.57
C LYS A 232 19.75 -39.25 -12.62
N TYR A 233 20.59 -38.30 -12.25
CA TYR A 233 21.63 -37.71 -13.09
C TYR A 233 22.98 -38.01 -12.45
N GLU A 234 23.72 -38.96 -13.00
CA GLU A 234 25.06 -39.30 -12.54
C GLU A 234 26.02 -38.19 -12.97
N ILE A 235 26.74 -37.62 -12.00
CA ILE A 235 27.59 -36.45 -12.25
C ILE A 235 29.03 -36.90 -12.49
N MET A 236 29.55 -37.80 -11.66
CA MET A 236 30.96 -38.21 -11.72
C MET A 236 31.21 -39.52 -10.97
N ASP A 237 32.15 -40.31 -11.48
CA ASP A 237 32.84 -41.41 -10.80
C ASP A 237 34.33 -41.05 -10.62
N GLY A 238 34.83 -41.10 -9.39
CA GLY A 238 36.21 -40.75 -9.01
C GLY A 238 36.33 -39.49 -8.13
N ALA A 239 37.53 -39.25 -7.58
CA ALA A 239 37.76 -38.18 -6.60
C ALA A 239 37.95 -36.80 -7.28
N PRO A 240 37.12 -35.79 -6.95
CA PRO A 240 37.24 -34.45 -7.53
C PRO A 240 38.41 -33.69 -6.93
N VAL A 241 38.99 -32.77 -7.69
CA VAL A 241 40.09 -31.91 -7.24
C VAL A 241 39.57 -30.53 -6.84
N LYS A 242 40.14 -29.94 -5.78
CA LYS A 242 39.80 -28.57 -5.35
C LYS A 242 39.98 -27.58 -6.51
N GLY A 243 38.95 -26.76 -6.75
CA GLY A 243 38.93 -25.75 -7.81
C GLY A 243 38.28 -26.22 -9.12
N GLU A 244 37.98 -27.51 -9.27
CA GLU A 244 37.20 -28.00 -10.40
C GLU A 244 35.75 -27.53 -10.31
N SER A 245 35.06 -27.54 -11.46
CA SER A 245 33.64 -27.27 -11.49
C SER A 245 32.94 -27.98 -12.64
N ILE A 246 31.74 -28.49 -12.39
CA ILE A 246 30.96 -29.30 -13.36
C ILE A 246 29.65 -28.58 -13.68
N PRO A 247 29.41 -28.16 -14.93
CA PRO A 247 28.12 -27.60 -15.33
C PRO A 247 27.05 -28.71 -15.42
N ILE A 248 25.86 -28.41 -14.92
CA ILE A 248 24.70 -29.31 -14.86
C ILE A 248 23.57 -28.76 -15.72
N ARG A 249 22.97 -29.62 -16.55
CA ARG A 249 21.76 -29.31 -17.32
C ARG A 249 20.79 -30.49 -17.26
N LEU A 250 19.78 -30.40 -16.40
CA LEU A 250 18.74 -31.43 -16.26
C LEU A 250 17.48 -31.00 -17.03
N PHE A 251 17.18 -31.68 -18.13
CA PHE A 251 16.03 -31.39 -18.99
C PHE A 251 14.75 -32.02 -18.41
N LEU A 252 13.83 -31.20 -17.91
CA LEU A 252 12.61 -31.69 -17.25
C LEU A 252 11.59 -32.28 -18.23
N ALA A 253 11.61 -31.84 -19.49
CA ALA A 253 10.65 -32.26 -20.51
C ALA A 253 10.65 -33.77 -20.82
N GLY A 254 11.72 -34.50 -20.46
CA GLY A 254 11.85 -35.94 -20.65
C GLY A 254 11.27 -36.78 -19.51
N TYR A 255 10.83 -36.15 -18.42
CA TYR A 255 10.32 -36.85 -17.24
C TYR A 255 8.81 -36.68 -17.10
N ASP A 256 8.16 -37.69 -16.50
CA ASP A 256 6.74 -37.67 -16.21
C ASP A 256 6.48 -36.88 -14.92
N LEU A 257 6.27 -35.56 -15.07
CA LEU A 257 6.18 -34.61 -13.98
C LEU A 257 4.79 -33.98 -13.89
N THR A 258 4.34 -33.78 -12.67
CA THR A 258 3.14 -32.98 -12.34
C THR A 258 3.54 -31.67 -11.68
N ALA A 259 2.62 -30.70 -11.64
CA ALA A 259 2.85 -29.49 -10.86
C ALA A 259 2.99 -29.82 -9.36
N THR A 260 3.75 -29.01 -8.63
CA THR A 260 3.81 -29.09 -7.17
C THR A 260 2.44 -28.74 -6.58
N MET A 261 1.92 -29.63 -5.75
CA MET A 261 0.62 -29.51 -5.09
C MET A 261 0.85 -29.40 -3.59
N ARG A 262 0.40 -28.31 -2.97
CA ARG A 262 0.55 -28.08 -1.52
C ARG A 262 -0.82 -28.09 -0.85
N ASP A 263 -0.97 -28.94 0.15
CA ASP A 263 -2.12 -29.02 1.03
C ASP A 263 -3.47 -29.06 0.28
N VAL A 264 -3.55 -29.85 -0.78
CA VAL A 264 -4.73 -29.97 -1.65
C VAL A 264 -5.91 -30.43 -0.82
N ASN A 265 -6.87 -29.53 -0.63
CA ASN A 265 -8.01 -29.68 0.26
C ASN A 265 -7.65 -30.23 1.66
N LYS A 266 -6.43 -29.92 2.14
CA LYS A 266 -5.84 -30.48 3.37
C LYS A 266 -5.80 -32.03 3.41
N LYS A 267 -5.79 -32.70 2.26
CA LYS A 267 -5.77 -34.17 2.16
C LYS A 267 -4.40 -34.72 1.74
N PHE A 268 -3.76 -34.07 0.77
CA PHE A 268 -2.47 -34.52 0.27
C PHE A 268 -1.59 -33.38 -0.27
N SER A 269 -0.31 -33.67 -0.41
CA SER A 269 0.68 -32.82 -1.05
C SER A 269 1.57 -33.63 -2.00
N VAL A 270 2.01 -33.02 -3.10
CA VAL A 270 3.00 -33.56 -4.04
C VAL A 270 4.12 -32.54 -4.18
N ARG A 271 5.31 -32.85 -3.65
CA ARG A 271 6.46 -31.94 -3.59
C ARG A 271 7.66 -32.54 -4.30
N TYR A 272 8.50 -31.69 -4.88
CA TYR A 272 9.67 -32.11 -5.65
C TYR A 272 10.96 -31.57 -5.02
N PHE A 273 12.00 -32.38 -4.97
CA PHE A 273 13.27 -32.05 -4.32
C PHE A 273 14.44 -32.40 -5.24
N LEU A 274 15.39 -31.49 -5.37
CA LEU A 274 16.72 -31.81 -5.86
C LEU A 274 17.51 -32.40 -4.70
N ASN A 275 18.05 -33.60 -4.87
CA ASN A 275 18.82 -34.31 -3.88
C ASN A 275 20.22 -34.60 -4.43
N LEU A 276 21.22 -33.88 -3.94
CA LEU A 276 22.63 -34.11 -4.27
C LEU A 276 23.14 -35.22 -3.36
N VAL A 277 23.61 -36.33 -3.94
CA VAL A 277 24.12 -37.50 -3.24
C VAL A 277 25.60 -37.70 -3.56
N LEU A 278 26.39 -37.91 -2.51
CA LEU A 278 27.82 -38.17 -2.56
C LEU A 278 28.09 -39.49 -1.84
N VAL A 279 28.92 -40.35 -2.42
CA VAL A 279 29.39 -41.59 -1.81
C VAL A 279 30.91 -41.57 -1.79
N ASP A 280 31.52 -41.83 -0.65
CA ASP A 280 32.99 -41.91 -0.53
C ASP A 280 33.51 -43.35 -0.66
N GLU A 281 34.85 -43.52 -0.67
CA GLU A 281 35.50 -44.84 -0.77
C GLU A 281 35.19 -45.79 0.41
N GLU A 282 34.61 -45.28 1.50
CA GLU A 282 34.19 -46.06 2.68
C GLU A 282 32.68 -46.39 2.64
N ASP A 283 32.02 -46.22 1.48
CA ASP A 283 30.57 -46.38 1.27
C ASP A 283 29.70 -45.46 2.15
N ARG A 284 30.27 -44.37 2.71
CA ARG A 284 29.49 -43.39 3.47
C ARG A 284 28.75 -42.48 2.51
N ARG A 285 27.46 -42.27 2.79
CA ARG A 285 26.57 -41.44 1.98
C ARG A 285 26.34 -40.07 2.62
N TYR A 286 26.65 -39.01 1.88
CA TYR A 286 26.30 -37.65 2.22
C TYR A 286 25.23 -37.17 1.24
N PHE A 287 24.20 -36.50 1.75
CA PHE A 287 23.18 -35.96 0.89
C PHE A 287 22.65 -34.62 1.39
N LYS A 288 22.26 -33.78 0.44
CA LYS A 288 21.56 -32.51 0.71
C LYS A 288 20.39 -32.43 -0.25
N GLN A 289 19.23 -32.13 0.33
CA GLN A 289 17.99 -31.97 -0.42
C GLN A 289 17.51 -30.52 -0.34
N GLN A 290 17.05 -29.99 -1.46
CA GLN A 290 16.44 -28.66 -1.58
C GLN A 290 15.16 -28.76 -2.42
N GLU A 291 14.07 -28.14 -1.95
CA GLU A 291 12.80 -28.17 -2.68
C GLU A 291 12.87 -27.35 -3.97
N VAL A 292 12.29 -27.89 -5.04
CA VAL A 292 12.01 -27.16 -6.29
C VAL A 292 10.50 -27.18 -6.58
N VAL A 293 9.97 -26.03 -6.99
CA VAL A 293 8.55 -25.89 -7.32
C VAL A 293 8.35 -26.13 -8.81
N LEU A 294 7.63 -27.18 -9.16
CA LEU A 294 7.28 -27.49 -10.54
C LEU A 294 5.92 -26.89 -10.88
N TRP A 295 5.78 -26.30 -12.06
CA TRP A 295 4.52 -25.66 -12.46
C TRP A 295 4.22 -25.81 -13.95
N ARG A 296 2.94 -25.69 -14.32
CA ARG A 296 2.51 -25.85 -15.71
C ARG A 296 2.33 -24.48 -16.37
N LYS A 297 3.12 -24.22 -17.42
CA LYS A 297 3.11 -22.95 -18.17
C LYS A 297 1.88 -22.84 -19.07
N ALA A 298 1.23 -21.67 -19.06
CA ALA A 298 0.10 -21.36 -19.93
C ALA A 298 0.49 -21.38 -21.43
N PRO A 299 -0.28 -22.01 -22.33
CA PRO A 299 -0.04 -21.98 -23.77
C PRO A 299 -0.15 -20.55 -24.35
N GLU A 300 0.77 -20.15 -25.22
CA GLU A 300 0.81 -18.79 -25.81
C GLU A 300 -0.48 -18.36 -26.52
N LYS A 301 -1.24 -19.30 -27.09
CA LYS A 301 -2.52 -18.99 -27.77
C LYS A 301 -3.64 -18.55 -26.81
N ILE A 302 -3.58 -18.93 -25.52
CA ILE A 302 -4.57 -18.51 -24.51
C ILE A 302 -4.29 -17.06 -24.05
N LYS A 303 -3.04 -16.59 -24.13
CA LYS A 303 -2.68 -15.19 -23.86
C LYS A 303 -3.36 -14.18 -24.80
N LYS A 304 -3.75 -14.58 -26.02
CA LYS A 304 -4.37 -13.68 -27.02
C LYS A 304 -5.90 -13.63 -26.98
N ARG A 305 -6.59 -14.66 -26.46
CA ARG A 305 -8.07 -14.67 -26.40
C ARG A 305 -8.64 -13.91 -25.20
N ASN A 306 -7.96 -13.92 -24.06
CA ASN A 306 -8.45 -13.25 -22.85
C ASN A 306 -8.38 -11.70 -22.90
N PHE A 307 -7.75 -11.12 -23.94
CA PHE A 307 -7.62 -9.67 -24.11
C PHE A 307 -8.64 -9.03 -25.09
N HIS A 308 -9.41 -9.81 -25.85
CA HIS A 308 -10.19 -9.28 -26.99
C HIS A 308 -11.67 -9.70 -27.05
N GLN A 309 -12.24 -10.30 -26.00
CA GLN A 309 -13.66 -10.74 -26.03
C GLN A 309 -14.53 -10.26 -24.87
N ARG A 310 -14.13 -9.20 -24.15
CA ARG A 310 -14.94 -8.60 -23.08
C ARG A 310 -15.46 -7.18 -23.32
N TYR A 311 -15.17 -6.56 -24.46
CA TYR A 311 -15.74 -5.26 -24.81
C TYR A 311 -16.18 -5.26 -26.26
N GLU A 312 -17.45 -5.55 -26.48
CA GLU A 312 -18.24 -4.93 -27.55
C GLU A 312 -19.73 -5.21 -27.28
N SER A 313 -20.43 -4.21 -26.75
CA SER A 313 -21.87 -4.04 -26.96
C SER A 313 -22.09 -2.61 -27.44
N PRO A 314 -23.10 -2.35 -28.30
CA PRO A 314 -23.11 -1.19 -29.19
C PRO A 314 -23.70 0.07 -28.52
N GLU A 315 -23.00 1.20 -28.64
CA GLU A 315 -23.51 2.51 -28.22
C GLU A 315 -24.57 3.07 -29.20
N PRO A 316 -25.61 3.78 -28.71
CA PRO A 316 -26.47 4.60 -29.54
C PRO A 316 -25.88 6.00 -29.74
N ARG A 317 -25.80 6.44 -31.01
CA ARG A 317 -25.40 7.80 -31.39
C ARG A 317 -26.47 8.82 -30.99
N LEU A 318 -26.12 9.77 -30.13
CA LEU A 318 -26.79 11.07 -30.04
C LEU A 318 -25.75 12.19 -30.02
N THR A 319 -25.75 12.99 -31.09
CA THR A 319 -24.98 14.21 -31.27
C THR A 319 -25.57 15.34 -30.44
N LEU A 320 -24.79 15.92 -29.53
CA LEU A 320 -25.06 17.25 -28.95
C LEU A 320 -23.79 18.12 -29.03
N THR A 321 -24.03 19.35 -29.44
CA THR A 321 -23.10 20.42 -29.77
C THR A 321 -22.37 20.97 -28.56
N ALA A 322 -21.09 21.27 -28.73
CA ALA A 322 -20.22 21.89 -27.74
C ALA A 322 -20.52 23.39 -27.59
N GLU A 323 -20.69 23.86 -26.35
CA GLU A 323 -20.34 25.23 -25.95
C GLU A 323 -20.12 25.33 -24.42
N GLN A 324 -18.92 25.81 -24.07
CA GLN A 324 -18.49 26.54 -22.85
C GLN A 324 -18.51 25.84 -21.47
N GLN A 325 -17.31 25.43 -21.00
CA GLN A 325 -16.92 25.35 -19.58
C GLN A 325 -15.51 25.94 -19.36
N PRO A 326 -15.23 26.57 -18.19
CA PRO A 326 -13.98 27.28 -17.93
C PRO A 326 -12.85 26.38 -17.40
N GLU A 327 -11.61 26.81 -17.67
CA GLU A 327 -10.35 26.13 -17.38
C GLU A 327 -10.12 25.85 -15.88
N ILE A 328 -9.96 24.57 -15.52
CA ILE A 328 -9.21 24.13 -14.34
C ILE A 328 -7.98 23.39 -14.86
N ARG A 329 -6.82 24.06 -14.81
CA ARG A 329 -5.51 23.44 -15.09
C ARG A 329 -5.08 22.61 -13.88
N GLY A 330 -5.44 21.34 -13.88
CA GLY A 330 -4.87 20.29 -13.04
C GLY A 330 -4.62 19.06 -13.92
N VAL A 331 -3.49 18.40 -13.73
CA VAL A 331 -2.93 17.36 -14.61
C VAL A 331 -3.84 16.13 -14.66
N TYR A 332 -4.78 16.10 -15.61
CA TYR A 332 -5.55 14.90 -15.94
C TYR A 332 -5.41 14.65 -17.44
N SER A 333 -4.59 13.66 -17.80
CA SER A 333 -4.53 13.19 -19.19
C SER A 333 -5.15 11.81 -19.27
N ASN A 334 -6.01 11.64 -20.27
CA ASN A 334 -6.58 10.38 -20.72
C ASN A 334 -5.59 9.21 -20.72
N SER A 335 -6.16 8.03 -20.48
CA SER A 335 -5.59 6.69 -20.37
C SER A 335 -4.95 6.15 -21.66
N SER A 336 -3.96 6.86 -22.19
CA SER A 336 -2.92 6.29 -23.04
C SER A 336 -1.66 6.10 -22.20
N SER A 337 -1.06 4.91 -22.21
CA SER A 337 0.15 4.55 -21.46
C SER A 337 1.18 5.70 -21.44
N ARG A 338 1.25 6.46 -20.34
CA ARG A 338 2.27 7.51 -20.18
C ARG A 338 3.63 6.83 -20.23
N SER A 339 4.54 7.38 -21.02
CA SER A 339 5.94 6.95 -20.99
C SER A 339 6.48 7.14 -19.57
N PRO A 340 7.30 6.20 -19.04
CA PRO A 340 7.89 6.35 -17.71
C PRO A 340 8.56 7.71 -17.56
N ASP A 341 8.36 8.37 -16.42
CA ASP A 341 9.11 9.58 -16.13
C ASP A 341 10.55 9.20 -15.82
N THR A 342 11.40 9.25 -16.84
CA THR A 342 12.79 8.86 -16.71
C THR A 342 13.51 9.73 -15.70
N SER A 343 13.06 10.95 -15.38
CA SER A 343 13.74 11.85 -14.44
C SER A 343 13.89 11.26 -13.03
N LEU A 344 13.05 10.28 -12.69
CA LEU A 344 13.08 9.53 -11.43
C LEU A 344 14.24 8.53 -11.37
N PHE A 345 14.90 8.25 -12.49
CA PHE A 345 15.94 7.22 -12.58
C PHE A 345 17.27 7.82 -12.14
N VAL A 346 17.66 7.51 -10.91
CA VAL A 346 18.91 7.96 -10.31
C VAL A 346 20.06 7.08 -10.83
N PRO A 347 21.11 7.66 -11.45
CA PRO A 347 22.21 6.90 -12.00
C PRO A 347 23.06 6.26 -10.89
N LEU A 348 23.28 4.94 -10.99
CA LEU A 348 24.18 4.23 -10.10
C LEU A 348 25.65 4.46 -10.47
N SER A 349 26.50 4.52 -9.45
CA SER A 349 27.95 4.59 -9.64
C SER A 349 28.53 3.19 -9.81
N ILE A 350 29.16 2.94 -10.95
CA ILE A 350 29.83 1.67 -11.21
C ILE A 350 31.19 1.69 -10.48
N LYS A 351 31.37 0.76 -9.52
CA LYS A 351 32.65 0.56 -8.83
C LYS A 351 33.63 -0.11 -9.79
N SER A 352 34.87 0.38 -9.85
CA SER A 352 35.96 -0.32 -10.53
C SER A 352 36.33 -1.56 -9.71
N ASP A 353 36.30 -2.75 -10.31
CA ASP A 353 36.88 -3.94 -9.68
C ASP A 353 38.37 -3.71 -9.45
N VAL A 354 38.80 -3.71 -8.18
CA VAL A 354 40.21 -3.55 -7.78
C VAL A 354 40.86 -4.92 -7.55
N GLY A 355 40.31 -6.01 -8.10
CA GLY A 355 40.77 -7.36 -7.82
C GLY A 355 40.69 -8.26 -9.03
N GLY A 356 41.77 -8.33 -9.80
CA GLY A 356 41.90 -9.22 -10.94
C GLY A 356 43.18 -8.91 -11.70
N ASP A 357 44.28 -9.54 -11.27
CA ASP A 357 45.56 -9.55 -11.99
C ASP A 357 45.34 -9.98 -13.45
N TRP A 358 46.10 -9.31 -14.34
CA TRP A 358 46.33 -9.60 -15.77
C TRP A 358 45.46 -8.88 -16.82
N ALA A 359 46.09 -7.97 -17.58
CA ALA A 359 45.49 -7.23 -18.69
C ALA A 359 45.41 -8.07 -19.99
N VAL A 360 44.71 -9.21 -19.93
CA VAL A 360 44.59 -10.19 -21.03
C VAL A 360 44.23 -9.55 -22.38
N GLY A 361 43.36 -8.53 -22.39
CA GLY A 361 42.98 -7.84 -23.61
C GLY A 361 44.14 -7.12 -24.31
N ALA A 362 45.06 -6.52 -23.55
CA ALA A 362 46.22 -5.80 -24.09
C ALA A 362 47.29 -6.75 -24.63
N GLU A 363 47.36 -7.97 -24.09
CA GLU A 363 48.25 -9.02 -24.58
C GLU A 363 47.77 -9.67 -25.88
N LEU A 364 46.45 -9.82 -26.03
CA LEU A 364 45.84 -10.39 -27.23
C LEU A 364 45.84 -9.43 -28.41
N THR A 365 45.90 -8.11 -28.16
CA THR A 365 45.92 -7.09 -29.21
C THR A 365 47.10 -6.13 -29.02
N GLN A 366 46.83 -4.85 -28.75
CA GLN A 366 47.81 -3.81 -28.50
C GLN A 366 47.22 -2.78 -27.52
N PRO A 367 48.05 -1.99 -26.83
CA PRO A 367 47.57 -0.94 -25.93
C PRO A 367 46.67 0.06 -26.65
N LEU A 368 45.53 0.39 -26.05
CA LEU A 368 44.58 1.35 -26.62
C LEU A 368 45.10 2.80 -26.56
N ASP A 369 45.08 3.51 -27.69
CA ASP A 369 45.33 4.96 -27.74
C ASP A 369 44.09 5.74 -27.26
N LYS A 370 44.22 6.41 -26.12
CA LYS A 370 43.17 7.23 -25.51
C LYS A 370 42.66 8.36 -26.41
N SER A 371 43.51 8.91 -27.28
CA SER A 371 43.15 9.98 -28.22
C SER A 371 42.19 9.47 -29.31
N GLU A 372 42.53 8.34 -29.93
CA GLU A 372 41.69 7.71 -30.96
C GLU A 372 40.39 7.15 -30.39
N LEU A 373 40.45 6.56 -29.18
CA LEU A 373 39.27 6.17 -28.40
C LEU A 373 38.30 7.33 -28.19
N LEU A 374 38.80 8.50 -27.76
CA LEU A 374 37.96 9.67 -27.53
C LEU A 374 37.28 10.16 -28.82
N LYS A 375 38.00 10.15 -29.95
CA LYS A 375 37.43 10.48 -31.26
C LYS A 375 36.33 9.49 -31.66
N MET A 376 36.58 8.20 -31.47
CA MET A 376 35.62 7.13 -31.73
C MET A 376 34.37 7.28 -30.85
N LEU A 377 34.51 7.40 -29.54
CA LEU A 377 33.36 7.56 -28.62
C LEU A 377 32.51 8.79 -28.97
N ASN A 378 33.14 9.91 -29.34
CA ASN A 378 32.42 11.11 -29.77
C ASN A 378 31.68 10.91 -31.10
N LYS A 379 32.19 10.07 -32.02
CA LYS A 379 31.46 9.66 -33.23
C LYS A 379 30.27 8.79 -32.87
N PHE A 380 30.43 7.81 -31.98
CA PHE A 380 29.35 6.93 -31.50
C PHE A 380 28.19 7.77 -30.93
N TYR A 381 28.49 8.72 -30.03
CA TYR A 381 27.48 9.59 -29.42
C TYR A 381 26.68 10.42 -30.42
N LYS A 382 27.30 10.84 -31.53
CA LYS A 382 26.66 11.69 -32.56
C LYS A 382 25.85 10.91 -33.59
N ARG A 383 25.97 9.58 -33.67
CA ARG A 383 25.21 8.77 -34.63
C ARG A 383 23.74 8.74 -34.27
N LYS A 384 22.89 9.14 -35.23
CA LYS A 384 21.43 9.17 -35.06
C LYS A 384 20.85 7.77 -34.94
N GLU A 385 21.45 6.79 -35.61
CA GLU A 385 21.01 5.40 -35.56
C GLU A 385 21.15 4.84 -34.14
N MET A 386 22.29 5.08 -33.48
CA MET A 386 22.53 4.61 -32.10
C MET A 386 21.59 5.27 -31.09
N GLN A 387 21.34 6.57 -31.24
CA GLN A 387 20.37 7.29 -30.40
C GLN A 387 18.95 6.75 -30.59
N LYS A 388 18.56 6.42 -31.82
CA LYS A 388 17.25 5.85 -32.13
C LYS A 388 17.08 4.46 -31.53
N ILE A 389 18.05 3.56 -31.72
CA ILE A 389 18.00 2.20 -31.16
C ILE A 389 17.98 2.27 -29.62
N ALA A 390 18.74 3.19 -29.01
CA ALA A 390 18.68 3.43 -27.57
C ALA A 390 17.29 3.90 -27.10
N ALA A 391 16.68 4.85 -27.81
CA ALA A 391 15.32 5.31 -27.50
C ALA A 391 14.28 4.17 -27.61
N ASP A 392 14.40 3.31 -28.62
CA ASP A 392 13.54 2.13 -28.80
C ASP A 392 13.70 1.12 -27.64
N GLN A 393 14.84 1.15 -26.92
CA GLN A 393 15.14 0.35 -25.74
C GLN A 393 14.90 1.11 -24.40
N GLY A 394 14.23 2.28 -24.45
CA GLY A 394 13.86 3.05 -23.25
C GLY A 394 14.92 4.05 -22.75
N LEU A 395 16.05 4.20 -23.44
CA LEU A 395 17.04 5.26 -23.18
C LEU A 395 16.66 6.54 -23.93
N ASP A 396 15.89 7.40 -23.27
CA ASP A 396 15.63 8.74 -23.81
C ASP A 396 16.91 9.59 -23.91
N ALA A 397 16.80 10.80 -24.46
CA ALA A 397 17.95 11.68 -24.66
C ALA A 397 18.73 11.98 -23.36
N ARG A 398 18.05 12.02 -22.21
CA ARG A 398 18.64 12.31 -20.90
C ARG A 398 19.43 11.11 -20.39
N LEU A 399 18.80 9.93 -20.37
CA LEU A 399 19.42 8.69 -19.93
C LEU A 399 20.58 8.30 -20.84
N PHE A 400 20.41 8.43 -22.18
CA PHE A 400 21.47 8.16 -23.15
C PHE A 400 22.70 9.04 -22.89
N HIS A 401 22.50 10.34 -22.64
CA HIS A 401 23.58 11.26 -22.34
C HIS A 401 24.33 10.89 -21.04
N GLN A 402 23.59 10.61 -19.96
CA GLN A 402 24.18 10.23 -18.68
C GLN A 402 24.92 8.89 -18.75
N ALA A 403 24.31 7.88 -19.38
CA ALA A 403 24.95 6.59 -19.61
C ALA A 403 26.21 6.74 -20.45
N PHE A 404 26.18 7.57 -21.50
CA PHE A 404 27.34 7.79 -22.36
C PHE A 404 28.47 8.51 -21.65
N ILE A 405 28.19 9.52 -20.84
CA ILE A 405 29.23 10.20 -20.04
C ILE A 405 29.92 9.21 -19.11
N SER A 406 29.14 8.37 -18.42
CA SER A 406 29.68 7.35 -17.53
C SER A 406 30.46 6.27 -18.29
N PHE A 407 29.95 5.79 -19.42
CA PHE A 407 30.62 4.80 -20.26
C PHE A 407 31.95 5.33 -20.81
N ARG A 408 31.96 6.58 -21.30
CA ARG A 408 33.18 7.26 -21.73
C ARG A 408 34.20 7.37 -20.61
N LYS A 409 33.75 7.73 -19.40
CA LYS A 409 34.60 7.80 -18.21
C LYS A 409 35.18 6.43 -17.87
N TYR A 410 34.34 5.40 -17.84
CA TYR A 410 34.71 4.01 -17.58
C TYR A 410 35.78 3.53 -18.56
N VAL A 411 35.60 3.74 -19.86
CA VAL A 411 36.55 3.31 -20.89
C VAL A 411 37.90 4.06 -20.83
N LEU A 412 37.91 5.34 -20.46
CA LEU A 412 39.13 6.17 -20.49
C LEU A 412 39.95 6.14 -19.19
N GLU A 413 39.28 5.94 -18.05
CA GLU A 413 39.89 6.09 -16.72
C GLU A 413 40.20 4.76 -16.02
N ILE A 414 39.54 3.65 -16.38
CA ILE A 414 39.80 2.36 -15.73
C ILE A 414 41.14 1.77 -16.15
N SER A 415 41.84 1.13 -15.22
CA SER A 415 43.17 0.53 -15.44
C SER A 415 43.12 -0.75 -16.27
N THR A 416 42.04 -1.53 -16.14
CA THR A 416 41.83 -2.79 -16.87
C THR A 416 40.40 -2.86 -17.38
N LEU A 417 40.26 -3.08 -18.69
CA LEU A 417 38.96 -3.36 -19.33
C LEU A 417 38.78 -4.87 -19.45
N SER A 418 37.53 -5.33 -19.54
CA SER A 418 37.26 -6.73 -19.90
C SER A 418 37.86 -7.04 -21.27
N ALA A 419 38.39 -8.25 -21.43
CA ALA A 419 39.16 -8.63 -22.63
C ALA A 419 38.34 -8.45 -23.92
N ASP A 420 37.05 -8.79 -23.89
CA ASP A 420 36.10 -8.64 -24.99
C ASP A 420 35.89 -7.17 -25.39
N LEU A 421 35.66 -6.28 -24.42
CA LEU A 421 35.53 -4.85 -24.67
C LEU A 421 36.83 -4.25 -25.18
N HIS A 422 37.97 -4.66 -24.63
CA HIS A 422 39.30 -4.20 -25.08
C HIS A 422 39.58 -4.57 -26.55
N ILE A 423 39.28 -5.81 -26.94
CA ILE A 423 39.45 -6.29 -28.32
C ILE A 423 38.58 -5.47 -29.28
N ILE A 424 37.29 -5.30 -28.98
CA ILE A 424 36.37 -4.55 -29.84
C ILE A 424 36.79 -3.09 -29.99
N LEU A 425 37.20 -2.43 -28.91
CA LEU A 425 37.70 -1.06 -28.97
C LEU A 425 38.96 -0.96 -29.86
N ASN A 426 39.86 -1.93 -29.77
CA ASN A 426 41.06 -1.96 -30.60
C ASN A 426 40.73 -2.21 -32.09
N ASP A 427 39.84 -3.15 -32.38
CA ASP A 427 39.43 -3.47 -33.76
C ASP A 427 38.79 -2.25 -34.43
N ILE A 428 37.95 -1.50 -33.71
CA ILE A 428 37.36 -0.25 -34.23
C ILE A 428 38.44 0.81 -34.45
N CYS A 429 39.40 0.97 -33.52
CA CYS A 429 40.50 1.92 -33.66
C CYS A 429 41.44 1.57 -34.84
N CYS A 430 41.61 0.29 -35.13
CA CYS A 430 42.45 -0.21 -36.24
C CYS A 430 41.69 -0.32 -37.58
N GLY A 431 40.39 -0.05 -37.61
CA GLY A 431 39.56 -0.18 -38.81
C GLY A 431 39.16 -1.61 -39.17
N ALA A 432 39.38 -2.57 -38.28
CA ALA A 432 38.96 -3.96 -38.41
C ALA A 432 37.52 -4.22 -37.92
N GLY A 433 36.94 -3.27 -37.17
CA GLY A 433 35.56 -3.34 -36.65
C GLY A 433 34.74 -2.09 -36.98
N HIS A 434 33.41 -2.19 -36.88
CA HIS A 434 32.50 -1.07 -37.11
C HIS A 434 32.10 -0.41 -35.78
N ILE A 435 31.91 0.91 -35.78
CA ILE A 435 31.62 1.66 -34.55
C ILE A 435 30.34 1.23 -33.82
N ASP A 436 29.40 0.62 -34.55
CA ASP A 436 28.13 0.14 -34.00
C ASP A 436 28.31 -1.12 -33.14
N ASP A 437 29.44 -1.84 -33.30
CA ASP A 437 29.78 -3.03 -32.51
C ASP A 437 30.02 -2.67 -31.02
N LEU A 438 30.17 -1.38 -30.71
CA LEU A 438 30.24 -0.86 -29.35
C LEU A 438 28.88 -0.83 -28.63
N TYR A 439 27.77 -0.84 -29.38
CA TYR A 439 26.43 -0.64 -28.83
C TYR A 439 26.03 -1.65 -27.76
N PRO A 440 26.27 -2.97 -27.90
CA PRO A 440 25.93 -3.96 -26.86
C PRO A 440 26.65 -3.69 -25.53
N TYR A 441 27.91 -3.24 -25.59
CA TYR A 441 28.71 -2.89 -24.41
C TYR A 441 28.22 -1.61 -23.76
N PHE A 442 27.92 -0.58 -24.57
CA PHE A 442 27.29 0.64 -24.09
C PHE A 442 25.94 0.35 -23.41
N MET A 443 25.11 -0.51 -24.01
CA MET A 443 23.82 -0.87 -23.46
C MET A 443 23.96 -1.65 -22.14
N ARG A 444 24.91 -2.60 -22.07
CA ARG A 444 25.23 -3.31 -20.81
C ARG A 444 25.64 -2.34 -19.70
N HIS A 445 26.47 -1.35 -20.04
CA HIS A 445 26.87 -0.28 -19.11
C HIS A 445 25.69 0.60 -18.70
N ALA A 446 24.83 0.97 -19.65
CA ALA A 446 23.64 1.78 -19.38
C ALA A 446 22.66 1.07 -18.43
N LYS A 447 22.48 -0.24 -18.58
CA LYS A 447 21.65 -1.09 -17.71
C LYS A 447 22.21 -1.22 -16.28
N GLN A 448 23.54 -1.21 -16.12
CA GLN A 448 24.17 -1.15 -14.80
C GLN A 448 23.94 0.20 -14.10
N ILE A 449 23.91 1.31 -14.85
CA ILE A 449 23.62 2.63 -14.31
C ILE A 449 22.14 2.80 -14.00
N PHE A 450 21.29 2.25 -14.87
CA PHE A 450 19.83 2.34 -14.79
C PHE A 450 19.21 0.94 -14.83
N PRO A 451 19.22 0.19 -13.71
CA PRO A 451 18.67 -1.17 -13.65
C PRO A 451 17.19 -1.26 -14.05
N MET A 452 16.45 -0.16 -13.92
CA MET A 452 15.06 -0.06 -14.38
C MET A 452 14.85 -0.41 -15.84
N LEU A 453 15.86 -0.23 -16.70
CA LEU A 453 15.77 -0.58 -18.11
C LEU A 453 15.63 -2.09 -18.33
N ASP A 454 16.09 -2.94 -17.40
CA ASP A 454 16.00 -4.40 -17.50
C ASP A 454 14.68 -4.97 -16.97
N CYS A 455 14.05 -4.31 -15.99
CA CYS A 455 12.90 -4.83 -15.27
C CYS A 455 11.61 -4.01 -15.44
N MET A 456 11.57 -3.06 -16.39
CA MET A 456 10.45 -2.14 -16.58
C MET A 456 9.08 -2.84 -16.74
N GLU A 457 9.03 -3.96 -17.48
CA GLU A 457 7.80 -4.72 -17.64
C GLU A 457 7.33 -5.38 -16.34
N ASP A 458 8.25 -5.84 -15.51
CA ASP A 458 7.92 -6.46 -14.24
C ASP A 458 7.47 -5.42 -13.22
N LEU A 459 8.15 -4.27 -13.15
CA LEU A 459 7.71 -3.12 -12.35
C LEU A 459 6.30 -2.66 -12.73
N ARG A 460 5.97 -2.63 -14.03
CA ARG A 460 4.61 -2.32 -14.51
C ARG A 460 3.57 -3.34 -14.09
N LYS A 461 3.90 -4.63 -14.06
CA LYS A 461 2.98 -5.69 -13.59
C LYS A 461 2.76 -5.58 -12.08
N ILE A 462 3.81 -5.30 -11.32
CA ILE A 462 3.74 -5.20 -9.85
C ILE A 462 2.93 -3.97 -9.43
N SER A 463 3.06 -2.87 -10.17
CA SER A 463 2.31 -1.62 -9.95
C SER A 463 0.99 -1.55 -10.73
N ASP A 464 0.54 -2.65 -11.31
CA ASP A 464 -0.79 -2.73 -11.92
C ASP A 464 -1.84 -2.79 -10.81
N LEU A 465 -2.56 -1.68 -10.62
CA LEU A 465 -3.59 -1.53 -9.60
C LEU A 465 -5.01 -1.59 -10.18
N ARG A 466 -5.16 -2.12 -11.39
CA ARG A 466 -6.48 -2.34 -11.98
C ARG A 466 -7.21 -3.48 -11.29
N VAL A 467 -8.53 -3.41 -11.30
CA VAL A 467 -9.45 -4.35 -10.63
C VAL A 467 -9.14 -4.56 -9.13
N PRO A 468 -9.14 -3.50 -8.28
CA PRO A 468 -8.82 -3.62 -6.85
C PRO A 468 -9.72 -4.61 -6.07
N ALA A 469 -10.93 -4.87 -6.56
CA ALA A 469 -11.84 -5.86 -5.96
C ALA A 469 -11.22 -7.27 -5.84
N ASN A 470 -10.30 -7.62 -6.75
CA ASN A 470 -9.62 -8.92 -6.78
C ASN A 470 -8.59 -9.08 -5.66
N TRP A 471 -8.19 -7.99 -4.99
CA TRP A 471 -7.24 -8.06 -3.87
C TRP A 471 -7.88 -8.65 -2.61
N TYR A 472 -9.20 -8.81 -2.60
CA TYR A 472 -9.99 -9.26 -1.46
C TYR A 472 -10.78 -10.53 -1.80
N PRO A 473 -10.12 -11.68 -2.03
CA PRO A 473 -10.78 -12.91 -2.45
C PRO A 473 -11.80 -13.40 -1.41
N ASP A 474 -11.52 -13.27 -0.12
CA ASP A 474 -12.42 -13.69 0.96
C ASP A 474 -13.76 -12.93 0.91
N ALA A 475 -13.72 -11.62 0.62
CA ALA A 475 -14.92 -10.80 0.45
C ALA A 475 -15.68 -11.11 -0.85
N ARG A 476 -14.98 -11.57 -1.90
CA ARG A 476 -15.59 -12.03 -3.16
C ARG A 476 -16.21 -13.42 -3.04
N ALA A 477 -15.77 -14.23 -2.07
CA ALA A 477 -16.25 -15.59 -1.85
C ALA A 477 -17.60 -15.66 -1.11
N ILE A 478 -18.09 -14.53 -0.59
CA ILE A 478 -19.37 -14.45 0.13
C ILE A 478 -20.33 -13.47 -0.56
N GLN A 479 -21.64 -13.67 -0.35
CA GLN A 479 -22.64 -12.69 -0.77
C GLN A 479 -22.64 -11.51 0.19
N ARG A 480 -22.40 -10.31 -0.33
CA ARG A 480 -22.44 -9.06 0.44
C ARG A 480 -23.53 -8.14 -0.09
N LYS A 481 -24.25 -7.48 0.82
CA LYS A 481 -25.23 -6.44 0.50
C LYS A 481 -24.78 -5.11 1.07
N VAL A 482 -24.77 -4.05 0.26
CA VAL A 482 -24.44 -2.70 0.69
C VAL A 482 -25.71 -1.92 0.99
N ILE A 483 -25.79 -1.34 2.19
CA ILE A 483 -26.90 -0.48 2.61
C ILE A 483 -26.36 0.94 2.79
N PHE A 484 -26.69 1.82 1.86
CA PHE A 484 -26.25 3.21 1.88
C PHE A 484 -27.22 4.08 2.68
N HIS A 485 -26.79 4.56 3.84
CA HIS A 485 -27.50 5.54 4.65
C HIS A 485 -27.11 6.96 4.22
N ALA A 486 -27.87 7.54 3.29
CA ALA A 486 -27.59 8.84 2.70
C ALA A 486 -28.30 9.97 3.43
N GLY A 487 -27.56 10.98 3.89
CA GLY A 487 -28.19 12.18 4.44
C GLY A 487 -27.20 13.21 4.97
N PRO A 488 -27.67 14.45 5.24
CA PRO A 488 -26.83 15.48 5.83
C PRO A 488 -26.37 15.08 7.24
N THR A 489 -25.47 15.87 7.83
CA THR A 489 -25.17 15.76 9.26
C THR A 489 -26.46 15.98 10.08
N ASN A 490 -26.55 15.33 11.25
CA ASN A 490 -27.74 15.40 12.11
C ASN A 490 -29.05 14.88 11.47
N SER A 491 -28.98 13.79 10.70
CA SER A 491 -30.14 13.17 10.02
C SER A 491 -30.58 11.82 10.63
N GLY A 492 -29.85 11.30 11.63
CA GLY A 492 -30.10 9.97 12.20
C GLY A 492 -29.60 8.81 11.35
N LYS A 493 -28.87 9.08 10.25
CA LYS A 493 -28.31 8.06 9.35
C LYS A 493 -27.43 7.04 10.08
N THR A 494 -26.44 7.52 10.83
CA THR A 494 -25.50 6.68 11.60
C THR A 494 -26.21 5.94 12.73
N HIS A 495 -27.24 6.55 13.34
CA HIS A 495 -27.99 5.89 14.42
C HIS A 495 -28.63 4.57 13.95
N HIS A 496 -29.24 4.55 12.76
CA HIS A 496 -29.87 3.33 12.24
C HIS A 496 -28.85 2.23 11.94
N ALA A 497 -27.70 2.58 11.35
CA ALA A 497 -26.61 1.63 11.11
C ALA A 497 -26.07 1.05 12.42
N ILE A 498 -25.86 1.90 13.45
CA ILE A 498 -25.38 1.45 14.76
C ILE A 498 -26.40 0.55 15.47
N GLN A 499 -27.71 0.83 15.39
CA GLN A 499 -28.71 -0.08 15.97
C GLN A 499 -28.69 -1.46 15.31
N ARG A 500 -28.48 -1.52 13.99
CA ARG A 500 -28.34 -2.79 13.27
C ARG A 500 -27.06 -3.54 13.65
N TYR A 501 -25.95 -2.82 13.83
CA TYR A 501 -24.69 -3.35 14.36
C TYR A 501 -24.84 -3.94 15.76
N LEU A 502 -25.50 -3.23 16.69
CA LEU A 502 -25.72 -3.70 18.07
C LEU A 502 -26.62 -4.95 18.13
N ALA A 503 -27.56 -5.08 17.18
CA ALA A 503 -28.48 -6.22 17.11
C ALA A 503 -27.88 -7.45 16.40
N ALA A 504 -26.76 -7.30 15.69
CA ALA A 504 -26.09 -8.38 14.96
C ALA A 504 -25.36 -9.34 15.91
N LYS A 505 -25.10 -10.58 15.47
CA LYS A 505 -24.30 -11.54 16.26
C LYS A 505 -22.85 -11.14 16.35
N SER A 506 -22.30 -10.61 15.27
CA SER A 506 -20.94 -10.09 15.17
C SER A 506 -20.92 -8.85 14.28
N GLY A 507 -20.01 -7.93 14.54
CA GLY A 507 -19.91 -6.75 13.71
C GLY A 507 -18.66 -5.91 13.89
N VAL A 508 -18.39 -5.09 12.88
CA VAL A 508 -17.28 -4.13 12.89
C VAL A 508 -17.76 -2.72 12.60
N TYR A 509 -17.39 -1.76 13.44
CA TYR A 509 -17.56 -0.34 13.19
C TYR A 509 -16.23 0.28 12.75
N CYS A 510 -16.23 0.91 11.58
CA CYS A 510 -15.07 1.58 10.98
C CYS A 510 -15.27 3.11 11.02
N GLY A 511 -14.61 3.78 11.96
CA GLY A 511 -14.68 5.23 12.13
C GLY A 511 -13.52 5.99 11.46
N PRO A 512 -13.74 7.24 10.98
CA PRO A 512 -12.67 8.11 10.47
C PRO A 512 -11.69 8.61 11.55
N LEU A 513 -12.10 8.55 12.82
CA LEU A 513 -11.43 9.18 13.94
C LEU A 513 -11.39 8.25 15.15
N LYS A 514 -10.29 8.33 15.91
CA LYS A 514 -10.13 7.66 17.21
C LYS A 514 -11.30 7.96 18.15
N LEU A 515 -11.71 9.22 18.26
CA LEU A 515 -12.84 9.63 19.11
C LEU A 515 -14.15 8.89 18.79
N LEU A 516 -14.43 8.62 17.51
CA LEU A 516 -15.65 7.89 17.13
C LEU A 516 -15.54 6.39 17.42
N ALA A 517 -14.36 5.80 17.24
CA ALA A 517 -14.13 4.41 17.63
C ALA A 517 -14.36 4.22 19.14
N HIS A 518 -13.83 5.14 19.97
CA HIS A 518 -14.12 5.17 21.41
C HIS A 518 -15.61 5.38 21.72
N GLU A 519 -16.28 6.32 21.05
CA GLU A 519 -17.71 6.59 21.27
C GLU A 519 -18.58 5.34 21.01
N ILE A 520 -18.30 4.59 19.94
CA ILE A 520 -19.05 3.37 19.62
C ILE A 520 -18.66 2.22 20.56
N PHE A 521 -17.38 2.08 20.90
CA PHE A 521 -16.92 1.12 21.91
C PHE A 521 -17.64 1.31 23.25
N GLU A 522 -17.67 2.54 23.78
CA GLU A 522 -18.35 2.86 25.04
C GLU A 522 -19.86 2.60 24.96
N LYS A 523 -20.50 3.03 23.86
CA LYS A 523 -21.94 2.82 23.66
C LYS A 523 -22.32 1.35 23.54
N SER A 524 -21.54 0.56 22.82
CA SER A 524 -21.79 -0.87 22.65
C SER A 524 -21.72 -1.60 23.98
N ASN A 525 -20.64 -1.38 24.73
CA ASN A 525 -20.45 -2.02 26.04
C ASN A 525 -21.49 -1.54 27.06
N THR A 526 -21.87 -0.25 27.04
CA THR A 526 -22.95 0.28 27.89
C THR A 526 -24.32 -0.33 27.53
N ALA A 527 -24.54 -0.66 26.26
CA ALA A 527 -25.74 -1.35 25.78
C ALA A 527 -25.74 -2.86 26.07
N GLY A 528 -24.69 -3.39 26.72
CA GLY A 528 -24.57 -4.81 27.05
C GLY A 528 -24.12 -5.69 25.88
N VAL A 529 -23.55 -5.10 24.82
CA VAL A 529 -22.97 -5.81 23.67
C VAL A 529 -21.44 -5.74 23.78
N PRO A 530 -20.78 -6.84 24.20
CA PRO A 530 -19.32 -6.87 24.37
C PRO A 530 -18.61 -6.46 23.08
N CYS A 531 -17.79 -5.42 23.14
CA CYS A 531 -17.15 -4.85 21.98
C CYS A 531 -15.70 -4.49 22.28
N ASP A 532 -14.77 -4.94 21.46
CA ASP A 532 -13.37 -4.55 21.55
C ASP A 532 -13.10 -3.18 20.91
N LEU A 533 -12.00 -2.53 21.28
CA LEU A 533 -11.51 -1.30 20.67
C LEU A 533 -10.19 -1.57 19.95
N VAL A 534 -10.09 -1.19 18.67
CA VAL A 534 -8.85 -1.32 17.90
C VAL A 534 -8.54 -0.02 17.14
N THR A 535 -7.51 0.70 17.59
CA THR A 535 -7.02 1.92 16.93
C THR A 535 -5.54 1.79 16.59
N GLY A 536 -4.94 2.84 16.02
CA GLY A 536 -3.51 2.88 15.75
C GLY A 536 -2.68 2.77 17.03
N GLU A 537 -3.11 3.43 18.11
CA GLU A 537 -2.32 3.64 19.34
C GLU A 537 -2.89 2.91 20.56
N GLU A 538 -4.00 2.20 20.41
CA GLU A 538 -4.72 1.58 21.54
C GLU A 538 -5.50 0.34 21.09
N ARG A 539 -5.38 -0.74 21.87
CA ARG A 539 -6.19 -1.95 21.76
C ARG A 539 -6.72 -2.33 23.12
N THR A 540 -8.03 -2.47 23.23
CA THR A 540 -8.72 -2.85 24.47
C THR A 540 -9.61 -4.04 24.20
N PHE A 541 -9.35 -5.14 24.91
CA PHE A 541 -10.16 -6.35 24.87
C PHE A 541 -11.07 -6.41 26.09
N VAL A 542 -12.35 -6.70 25.89
CA VAL A 542 -13.32 -6.72 27.00
C VAL A 542 -13.29 -8.03 27.80
N ASP A 543 -12.83 -9.11 27.18
CA ASP A 543 -12.64 -10.42 27.82
C ASP A 543 -11.32 -10.43 28.62
N ALA A 544 -11.38 -10.85 29.88
CA ALA A 544 -10.22 -10.85 30.80
C ALA A 544 -9.15 -11.85 30.37
N GLU A 545 -9.53 -12.92 29.67
CA GLU A 545 -8.64 -13.93 29.10
C GLU A 545 -8.09 -13.53 27.72
N GLY A 546 -8.44 -12.34 27.21
CA GLY A 546 -7.92 -11.78 25.97
C GLY A 546 -8.53 -12.37 24.69
N ARG A 547 -9.68 -13.06 24.79
CA ARG A 547 -10.41 -13.52 23.60
C ARG A 547 -11.07 -12.34 22.90
N GLN A 548 -11.08 -12.39 21.57
CA GLN A 548 -11.73 -11.36 20.77
C GLN A 548 -13.24 -11.40 20.98
N ALA A 549 -13.84 -10.23 21.18
CA ALA A 549 -15.28 -10.09 21.14
C ALA A 549 -15.81 -10.23 19.70
N GLU A 550 -17.08 -10.61 19.58
CA GLU A 550 -17.76 -10.70 18.29
C GLU A 550 -18.00 -9.31 17.65
N HIS A 551 -17.98 -8.25 18.47
CA HIS A 551 -18.06 -6.87 18.03
C HIS A 551 -16.74 -6.13 18.22
N VAL A 552 -16.39 -5.28 17.25
CA VAL A 552 -15.19 -4.45 17.33
C VAL A 552 -15.46 -3.05 16.78
N ALA A 553 -15.06 -2.04 17.54
CA ALA A 553 -15.03 -0.64 17.10
C ALA A 553 -13.58 -0.27 16.77
N CYS A 554 -13.33 0.15 15.53
CA CYS A 554 -11.99 0.47 15.08
C CYS A 554 -11.91 1.77 14.27
N THR A 555 -10.70 2.32 14.19
CA THR A 555 -10.39 3.26 13.10
C THR A 555 -10.37 2.49 11.79
N ILE A 556 -10.82 3.10 10.70
CA ILE A 556 -11.00 2.41 9.43
C ILE A 556 -9.73 1.72 8.90
N GLU A 557 -8.55 2.29 9.14
CA GLU A 557 -7.25 1.72 8.76
C GLU A 557 -6.97 0.37 9.43
N MET A 558 -7.58 0.12 10.58
CA MET A 558 -7.30 -1.04 11.43
C MET A 558 -8.30 -2.18 11.25
N CYS A 559 -9.31 -2.02 10.39
CA CYS A 559 -10.30 -3.07 10.18
C CYS A 559 -9.67 -4.34 9.56
N SER A 560 -10.14 -5.51 10.02
CA SER A 560 -9.76 -6.79 9.42
C SER A 560 -10.62 -7.05 8.18
N VAL A 561 -9.96 -7.40 7.07
CA VAL A 561 -10.62 -7.77 5.81
C VAL A 561 -10.71 -9.30 5.62
N THR A 562 -10.31 -10.06 6.64
CA THR A 562 -10.30 -11.54 6.63
C THR A 562 -11.12 -12.14 7.77
N THR A 563 -11.66 -11.30 8.66
CA THR A 563 -12.55 -11.73 9.74
C THR A 563 -14.01 -11.66 9.25
N PRO A 564 -14.79 -12.74 9.39
CA PRO A 564 -16.20 -12.74 9.00
C PRO A 564 -17.05 -11.96 10.02
N TYR A 565 -17.99 -11.15 9.52
CA TYR A 565 -18.93 -10.39 10.33
C TYR A 565 -20.36 -10.54 9.77
N GLU A 566 -21.37 -10.46 10.64
CA GLU A 566 -22.74 -10.32 10.16
C GLU A 566 -22.98 -8.88 9.63
N VAL A 567 -22.51 -7.87 10.38
CA VAL A 567 -22.69 -6.45 10.02
C VAL A 567 -21.39 -5.66 10.07
N ALA A 568 -21.10 -4.92 9.01
CA ALA A 568 -20.07 -3.89 9.01
C ALA A 568 -20.69 -2.49 8.88
N VAL A 569 -20.15 -1.51 9.60
CA VAL A 569 -20.54 -0.10 9.48
C VAL A 569 -19.33 0.72 9.06
N ILE A 570 -19.38 1.35 7.89
CA ILE A 570 -18.37 2.30 7.41
C ILE A 570 -18.92 3.72 7.53
N ASP A 571 -18.36 4.51 8.44
CA ASP A 571 -18.79 5.90 8.64
C ASP A 571 -18.04 6.89 7.75
N GLU A 572 -18.69 8.00 7.44
CA GLU A 572 -18.21 9.08 6.56
C GLU A 572 -17.62 8.58 5.22
N ILE A 573 -18.37 7.74 4.49
CA ILE A 573 -17.91 7.07 3.25
C ILE A 573 -17.37 8.02 2.17
N GLN A 574 -17.79 9.30 2.16
CA GLN A 574 -17.24 10.29 1.24
C GLN A 574 -15.73 10.57 1.44
N MET A 575 -15.13 10.12 2.55
CA MET A 575 -13.69 10.16 2.75
C MET A 575 -12.94 9.21 1.81
N ILE A 576 -13.62 8.35 1.04
CA ILE A 576 -13.02 7.50 0.00
C ILE A 576 -12.26 8.28 -1.08
N ARG A 577 -12.63 9.56 -1.31
CA ARG A 577 -11.91 10.47 -2.21
C ARG A 577 -10.82 11.30 -1.53
N ASP A 578 -10.58 11.10 -0.24
CA ASP A 578 -9.53 11.84 0.47
C ASP A 578 -8.17 11.52 -0.15
N ILE A 579 -7.42 12.58 -0.49
CA ILE A 579 -6.18 12.44 -1.25
C ILE A 579 -5.11 11.65 -0.51
N SER A 580 -5.15 11.57 0.82
CA SER A 580 -4.15 10.90 1.65
C SER A 580 -4.66 9.58 2.21
N ARG A 581 -5.90 9.56 2.74
CA ARG A 581 -6.47 8.45 3.51
C ARG A 581 -7.53 7.66 2.75
N GLY A 582 -7.95 8.08 1.56
CA GLY A 582 -9.05 7.47 0.81
C GLY A 582 -8.91 5.96 0.60
N TRP A 583 -7.67 5.47 0.47
CA TRP A 583 -7.34 4.05 0.36
C TRP A 583 -7.92 3.17 1.47
N ALA A 584 -8.07 3.69 2.69
CA ALA A 584 -8.60 2.93 3.82
C ALA A 584 -10.10 2.65 3.66
N TRP A 585 -10.87 3.62 3.13
CA TRP A 585 -12.29 3.43 2.80
C TRP A 585 -12.47 2.49 1.62
N THR A 586 -11.63 2.60 0.59
CA THR A 586 -11.65 1.69 -0.55
C THR A 586 -11.38 0.25 -0.10
N ARG A 587 -10.36 0.06 0.76
CA ARG A 587 -10.03 -1.24 1.35
C ARG A 587 -11.18 -1.80 2.18
N ALA A 588 -11.80 -0.99 3.04
CA ALA A 588 -12.91 -1.44 3.86
C ALA A 588 -14.13 -1.83 3.01
N LEU A 589 -14.53 -0.97 2.06
CA LEU A 589 -15.70 -1.20 1.21
C LEU A 589 -15.53 -2.44 0.33
N LEU A 590 -14.37 -2.61 -0.32
CA LEU A 590 -14.11 -3.75 -1.19
C LEU A 590 -13.74 -5.03 -0.42
N GLY A 591 -13.18 -4.92 0.79
CA GLY A 591 -12.53 -6.03 1.47
C GLY A 591 -13.19 -6.55 2.74
N LEU A 592 -14.12 -5.83 3.37
CA LEU A 592 -14.79 -6.36 4.57
C LEU A 592 -15.61 -7.62 4.26
N CYS A 593 -15.35 -8.70 4.99
CA CYS A 593 -16.10 -9.95 4.89
C CYS A 593 -17.38 -9.88 5.75
N ALA A 594 -18.33 -9.04 5.34
CA ALA A 594 -19.60 -8.87 6.04
C ALA A 594 -20.82 -9.16 5.15
N GLU A 595 -21.84 -9.80 5.73
CA GLU A 595 -23.11 -10.07 5.03
C GLU A 595 -23.83 -8.76 4.66
N GLU A 596 -23.94 -7.83 5.61
CA GLU A 596 -24.45 -6.46 5.39
C GLU A 596 -23.37 -5.41 5.65
N ILE A 597 -23.10 -4.56 4.65
CA ILE A 597 -22.18 -3.42 4.75
C ILE A 597 -22.99 -2.13 4.75
N HIS A 598 -23.14 -1.55 5.93
CA HIS A 598 -23.82 -0.28 6.14
C HIS A 598 -22.84 0.87 5.93
N VAL A 599 -23.03 1.65 4.87
CA VAL A 599 -22.22 2.84 4.61
C VAL A 599 -22.99 4.10 4.99
N CYS A 600 -22.40 4.97 5.79
CA CYS A 600 -23.01 6.23 6.21
C CYS A 600 -22.27 7.42 5.57
N GLY A 601 -22.99 8.34 4.93
CA GLY A 601 -22.34 9.51 4.34
C GLY A 601 -23.25 10.50 3.64
N GLU A 602 -22.63 11.44 2.93
CA GLU A 602 -23.33 12.45 2.13
C GLU A 602 -23.88 11.83 0.82
N PRO A 603 -25.02 12.36 0.30
CA PRO A 603 -25.62 11.87 -0.93
C PRO A 603 -24.70 11.92 -2.17
N ALA A 604 -23.68 12.77 -2.17
CA ALA A 604 -22.73 12.91 -3.27
C ALA A 604 -21.92 11.62 -3.57
N ALA A 605 -21.86 10.67 -2.63
CA ALA A 605 -21.17 9.41 -2.78
C ALA A 605 -22.05 8.27 -3.33
N ILE A 606 -23.38 8.44 -3.43
CA ILE A 606 -24.31 7.36 -3.78
C ILE A 606 -24.01 6.78 -5.16
N ASN A 607 -23.95 7.65 -6.18
CA ASN A 607 -23.75 7.22 -7.57
C ASN A 607 -22.43 6.46 -7.72
N PHE A 608 -21.37 7.02 -7.16
CA PHE A 608 -20.04 6.41 -7.18
C PHE A 608 -20.00 5.06 -6.48
N VAL A 609 -20.54 4.95 -5.27
CA VAL A 609 -20.58 3.67 -4.55
C VAL A 609 -21.42 2.65 -5.32
N THR A 610 -22.54 3.07 -5.91
CA THR A 610 -23.38 2.18 -6.74
C THR A 610 -22.63 1.64 -7.96
N GLU A 611 -21.90 2.52 -8.66
CA GLU A 611 -21.08 2.15 -9.81
C GLU A 611 -19.91 1.24 -9.40
N LEU A 612 -19.26 1.53 -8.27
CA LEU A 612 -18.20 0.71 -7.72
C LEU A 612 -18.71 -0.70 -7.36
N MET A 613 -19.88 -0.81 -6.71
CA MET A 613 -20.48 -2.11 -6.36
C MET A 613 -21.03 -2.86 -7.58
N TYR A 614 -21.35 -2.17 -8.68
CA TYR A 614 -21.64 -2.83 -9.95
C TYR A 614 -20.45 -3.64 -10.46
N THR A 615 -19.21 -3.18 -10.22
CA THR A 615 -18.00 -3.93 -10.60
C THR A 615 -17.78 -5.21 -9.79
N THR A 616 -18.33 -5.27 -8.57
CA THR A 616 -18.26 -6.44 -7.67
C THR A 616 -19.49 -7.35 -7.78
N GLY A 617 -20.56 -6.90 -8.45
CA GLY A 617 -21.83 -7.63 -8.54
C GLY A 617 -22.65 -7.59 -7.25
N GLU A 618 -22.44 -6.58 -6.40
CA GLU A 618 -23.07 -6.47 -5.07
C GLU A 618 -24.31 -5.56 -5.10
N GLU A 619 -25.37 -5.95 -4.40
CA GLU A 619 -26.60 -5.17 -4.31
C GLU A 619 -26.39 -3.91 -3.46
N VAL A 620 -26.90 -2.77 -3.93
CA VAL A 620 -26.90 -1.50 -3.19
C VAL A 620 -28.33 -1.04 -2.89
N GLU A 621 -28.68 -1.00 -1.60
CA GLU A 621 -29.93 -0.43 -1.11
C GLU A 621 -29.69 0.98 -0.56
N VAL A 622 -30.33 2.00 -1.13
CA VAL A 622 -30.19 3.39 -0.68
C VAL A 622 -31.32 3.79 0.27
N ARG A 623 -30.98 4.18 1.49
CA ARG A 623 -31.88 4.74 2.51
C ARG A 623 -31.61 6.23 2.69
N ASN A 624 -32.59 7.06 2.36
CA ASN A 624 -32.48 8.51 2.42
C ASN A 624 -32.97 9.07 3.77
N TYR A 625 -32.16 9.92 4.38
CA TYR A 625 -32.42 10.57 5.66
C TYR A 625 -32.45 12.09 5.50
N LYS A 626 -33.46 12.72 6.07
CA LYS A 626 -33.54 14.18 6.18
C LYS A 626 -32.99 14.64 7.53
N ARG A 627 -32.60 15.91 7.59
CA ARG A 627 -32.14 16.51 8.85
C ARG A 627 -33.24 16.46 9.90
N LEU A 628 -32.88 16.11 11.13
CA LEU A 628 -33.84 15.91 12.24
C LEU A 628 -34.41 17.23 12.78
N THR A 629 -33.66 18.32 12.64
CA THR A 629 -34.03 19.66 13.11
C THR A 629 -33.84 20.69 12.00
N PRO A 630 -34.52 21.84 12.02
CA PRO A 630 -34.30 22.93 11.07
C PRO A 630 -32.92 23.59 11.21
N LEU A 631 -32.35 24.06 10.10
CA LEU A 631 -31.13 24.87 10.04
C LEU A 631 -31.44 26.15 9.27
N SER A 632 -31.22 27.31 9.88
CA SER A 632 -31.44 28.61 9.23
C SER A 632 -30.13 29.39 9.10
N ILE A 633 -29.91 29.99 7.92
CA ILE A 633 -28.81 30.93 7.70
C ILE A 633 -29.34 32.33 8.04
N LEU A 634 -28.69 33.02 8.97
CA LEU A 634 -29.13 34.34 9.41
C LEU A 634 -28.91 35.41 8.33
N ASP A 635 -29.67 36.49 8.41
CA ASP A 635 -29.55 37.64 7.48
C ASP A 635 -28.55 38.70 7.93
N ARG A 636 -28.00 38.56 9.15
CA ARG A 636 -27.03 39.48 9.72
C ARG A 636 -25.83 38.71 10.27
N ALA A 637 -24.65 39.26 10.02
CA ALA A 637 -23.41 38.82 10.65
C ALA A 637 -23.42 39.17 12.14
N VAL A 638 -22.50 38.57 12.90
CA VAL A 638 -22.34 38.87 14.33
C VAL A 638 -21.73 40.26 14.54
N GLU A 639 -20.82 40.67 13.65
CA GLU A 639 -20.12 41.96 13.57
C GLU A 639 -19.20 42.28 14.76
N SER A 640 -19.66 42.08 15.99
CA SER A 640 -18.90 42.27 17.24
C SER A 640 -19.08 41.09 18.18
N LEU A 641 -18.02 40.73 18.91
CA LEU A 641 -18.06 39.73 19.98
C LEU A 641 -18.99 40.13 21.14
N ASP A 642 -19.43 41.39 21.23
CA ASP A 642 -20.42 41.83 22.21
C ASP A 642 -21.81 41.23 21.93
N ASN A 643 -22.04 40.74 20.71
CA ASN A 643 -23.29 40.09 20.28
C ASN A 643 -23.29 38.57 20.49
N LEU A 644 -22.28 38.04 21.20
CA LEU A 644 -22.20 36.62 21.55
C LEU A 644 -23.30 36.22 22.54
N ARG A 645 -23.76 34.97 22.40
CA ARG A 645 -24.87 34.39 23.17
C ARG A 645 -24.54 32.97 23.60
N PRO A 646 -25.15 32.47 24.68
CA PRO A 646 -25.00 31.07 25.07
C PRO A 646 -25.35 30.09 23.94
N GLY A 647 -24.45 29.14 23.69
CA GLY A 647 -24.56 28.16 22.60
C GLY A 647 -23.89 28.59 21.28
N ASP A 648 -23.25 29.76 21.25
CA ASP A 648 -22.46 30.20 20.09
C ASP A 648 -21.15 29.39 19.96
N CYS A 649 -20.85 28.97 18.74
CA CYS A 649 -19.58 28.39 18.38
C CYS A 649 -18.91 29.20 17.25
N ILE A 650 -17.76 29.79 17.55
CA ILE A 650 -16.94 30.52 16.58
C ILE A 650 -15.94 29.54 15.97
N VAL A 651 -16.01 29.39 14.64
CA VAL A 651 -15.16 28.47 13.89
C VAL A 651 -14.02 29.24 13.24
N CYS A 652 -12.79 28.86 13.58
CA CYS A 652 -11.55 29.44 13.10
C CYS A 652 -10.73 28.44 12.28
N PHE A 653 -10.02 28.90 11.26
CA PHE A 653 -9.17 28.04 10.43
C PHE A 653 -7.67 28.12 10.77
N SER A 654 -7.30 28.87 11.83
CA SER A 654 -5.94 28.94 12.35
C SER A 654 -5.90 28.93 13.88
N LYS A 655 -4.85 28.35 14.48
CA LYS A 655 -4.63 28.38 15.94
C LYS A 655 -4.44 29.81 16.46
N ASN A 656 -3.87 30.71 15.65
CA ASN A 656 -3.69 32.10 16.04
C ASN A 656 -5.03 32.81 16.23
N ASP A 657 -6.01 32.52 15.36
CA ASP A 657 -7.37 33.06 15.51
C ASP A 657 -8.06 32.47 16.75
N ILE A 658 -7.87 31.17 17.04
CA ILE A 658 -8.35 30.57 18.29
C ILE A 658 -7.87 31.36 19.50
N TYR A 659 -6.56 31.61 19.60
CA TYR A 659 -5.98 32.34 20.73
C TYR A 659 -6.43 33.81 20.79
N SER A 660 -6.49 34.48 19.64
CA SER A 660 -6.93 35.88 19.55
C SER A 660 -8.39 36.02 20.01
N ILE A 661 -9.29 35.19 19.47
CA ILE A 661 -10.72 35.24 19.78
C ILE A 661 -10.99 34.81 21.22
N SER A 662 -10.37 33.72 21.71
CA SER A 662 -10.56 33.27 23.09
C SER A 662 -10.16 34.36 24.10
N ARG A 663 -9.07 35.09 23.81
CA ARG A 663 -8.63 36.21 24.63
C ARG A 663 -9.61 37.38 24.59
N GLN A 664 -10.09 37.75 23.42
CA GLN A 664 -11.03 38.87 23.28
C GLN A 664 -12.36 38.60 23.99
N ILE A 665 -12.80 37.35 24.06
CA ILE A 665 -13.98 36.92 24.82
C ILE A 665 -13.72 37.05 26.33
N GLU A 666 -12.56 36.62 26.80
CA GLU A 666 -12.20 36.70 28.23
C GLU A 666 -12.07 38.16 28.71
N ILE A 667 -11.50 39.06 27.90
CA ILE A 667 -11.40 40.50 28.24
C ILE A 667 -12.79 41.12 28.47
N ARG A 668 -13.83 40.54 27.85
CA ARG A 668 -15.23 40.95 28.02
C ARG A 668 -15.92 40.28 29.22
N GLY A 669 -15.20 39.51 30.02
CA GLY A 669 -15.71 38.81 31.19
C GLY A 669 -16.51 37.54 30.88
N LEU A 670 -16.42 37.01 29.66
CA LEU A 670 -17.08 35.78 29.25
C LEU A 670 -16.10 34.60 29.28
N GLU A 671 -16.58 33.42 29.67
CA GLU A 671 -15.81 32.18 29.57
C GLU A 671 -16.05 31.47 28.23
N CYS A 672 -15.00 30.89 27.65
CA CYS A 672 -15.11 30.06 26.46
C CYS A 672 -14.35 28.74 26.58
N ALA A 673 -14.89 27.71 25.93
CA ALA A 673 -14.24 26.43 25.71
C ALA A 673 -13.43 26.49 24.41
N VAL A 674 -12.33 25.75 24.33
CA VAL A 674 -11.43 25.78 23.18
C VAL A 674 -11.22 24.36 22.64
N ILE A 675 -11.46 24.16 21.34
CA ILE A 675 -11.27 22.86 20.67
C ILE A 675 -10.53 23.02 19.34
N TYR A 676 -9.34 22.44 19.22
CA TYR A 676 -8.60 22.36 17.95
C TYR A 676 -8.01 20.97 17.73
N GLY A 677 -7.62 20.68 16.48
CA GLY A 677 -7.28 19.34 16.02
C GLY A 677 -6.18 18.60 16.81
N SER A 678 -5.11 19.29 17.25
CA SER A 678 -4.00 18.65 17.97
C SER A 678 -4.21 18.48 19.47
N LEU A 679 -5.37 18.87 20.02
CA LEU A 679 -5.64 18.61 21.44
C LEU A 679 -5.74 17.09 21.68
N PRO A 680 -5.20 16.59 22.82
CA PRO A 680 -5.43 15.22 23.25
C PRO A 680 -6.93 14.87 23.36
N PRO A 681 -7.30 13.60 23.16
CA PRO A 681 -8.70 13.15 23.24
C PRO A 681 -9.40 13.50 24.56
N GLY A 682 -8.75 13.28 25.71
CA GLY A 682 -9.32 13.57 27.03
C GLY A 682 -9.59 15.07 27.22
N THR A 683 -8.63 15.90 26.82
CA THR A 683 -8.80 17.36 26.80
C THR A 683 -9.97 17.80 25.90
N LYS A 684 -10.11 17.26 24.68
CA LYS A 684 -11.24 17.57 23.78
C LYS A 684 -12.58 17.22 24.41
N LEU A 685 -12.69 16.02 24.99
CA LEU A 685 -13.90 15.55 25.65
C LEU A 685 -14.24 16.42 26.87
N SER A 686 -13.24 16.82 27.66
CA SER A 686 -13.47 17.73 28.78
C SER A 686 -13.96 19.12 28.35
N GLN A 687 -13.40 19.69 27.29
CA GLN A 687 -13.84 21.00 26.77
C GLN A 687 -15.25 20.91 26.19
N ALA A 688 -15.56 19.82 25.47
CA ALA A 688 -16.91 19.53 24.98
C ALA A 688 -17.91 19.36 26.13
N LYS A 689 -17.55 18.61 27.18
CA LYS A 689 -18.39 18.42 28.37
C LYS A 689 -18.68 19.74 29.07
N LYS A 690 -17.65 20.58 29.26
CA LYS A 690 -17.80 21.92 29.86
C LYS A 690 -18.80 22.79 29.08
N PHE A 691 -18.68 22.82 27.75
CA PHE A 691 -19.57 23.58 26.89
C PHE A 691 -21.01 23.02 26.85
N ASN A 692 -21.16 21.70 26.89
CA ASN A 692 -22.45 21.03 26.79
C ASN A 692 -23.25 21.04 28.10
N ASP A 693 -22.57 21.06 29.25
CA ASP A 693 -23.21 21.07 30.57
C ASP A 693 -24.11 22.31 30.70
N PRO A 694 -25.43 22.18 30.90
CA PRO A 694 -26.35 23.32 31.05
C PRO A 694 -26.06 24.21 32.26
N GLU A 695 -25.43 23.69 33.31
CA GLU A 695 -25.16 24.42 34.55
C GLU A 695 -23.82 25.17 34.54
N ASP A 696 -22.89 24.81 33.65
CA ASP A 696 -21.57 25.48 33.57
C ASP A 696 -21.68 26.87 32.92
N PRO A 697 -21.08 27.95 33.47
CA PRO A 697 -21.13 29.29 32.87
C PRO A 697 -20.45 29.40 31.50
N CYS A 698 -19.61 28.44 31.12
CA CYS A 698 -18.85 28.43 29.87
C CYS A 698 -19.72 28.02 28.67
N LYS A 699 -20.43 29.00 28.09
CA LYS A 699 -21.40 28.77 27.00
C LYS A 699 -20.97 29.20 25.61
N ILE A 700 -19.71 29.61 25.44
CA ILE A 700 -19.14 29.98 24.15
C ILE A 700 -18.07 28.95 23.78
N LEU A 701 -18.09 28.47 22.55
CA LEU A 701 -17.07 27.56 22.03
C LEU A 701 -16.25 28.27 20.95
N VAL A 702 -14.92 28.22 21.06
CA VAL A 702 -14.00 28.67 20.01
C VAL A 702 -13.30 27.44 19.48
N ALA A 703 -13.53 27.09 18.22
CA ALA A 703 -13.07 25.82 17.68
C ALA A 703 -12.54 25.89 16.25
N THR A 704 -11.76 24.89 15.84
CA THR A 704 -11.43 24.71 14.42
C THR A 704 -12.43 23.79 13.72
N ASP A 705 -12.22 23.56 12.43
CA ASP A 705 -12.92 22.55 11.62
C ASP A 705 -12.90 21.11 12.21
N ALA A 706 -12.06 20.86 13.22
CA ALA A 706 -12.03 19.62 13.99
C ALA A 706 -13.38 19.24 14.63
N ILE A 707 -14.28 20.20 14.87
CA ILE A 707 -15.64 19.90 15.37
C ILE A 707 -16.58 19.34 14.29
N GLY A 708 -16.16 19.42 13.01
CA GLY A 708 -16.91 18.93 11.87
C GLY A 708 -17.20 17.44 11.93
N MET A 709 -16.48 16.67 12.75
CA MET A 709 -16.71 15.24 13.04
C MET A 709 -16.20 14.85 14.44
N GLY A 710 -16.66 13.71 14.96
CA GLY A 710 -16.07 13.09 16.15
C GLY A 710 -16.39 13.66 17.54
N LEU A 711 -17.17 14.73 17.65
CA LEU A 711 -17.65 15.23 18.95
C LEU A 711 -19.16 15.47 18.94
N ASN A 712 -19.83 15.07 20.03
CA ASN A 712 -21.21 15.45 20.31
C ASN A 712 -21.22 16.81 21.02
N LEU A 713 -21.65 17.87 20.32
CA LEU A 713 -21.65 19.24 20.80
C LEU A 713 -23.05 19.84 20.70
N SER A 714 -23.49 20.51 21.76
CA SER A 714 -24.76 21.21 21.88
C SER A 714 -24.61 22.66 21.42
N ILE A 715 -24.43 22.86 20.11
CA ILE A 715 -24.23 24.20 19.51
C ILE A 715 -25.59 24.75 19.08
N LYS A 716 -25.91 26.00 19.41
CA LYS A 716 -27.09 26.71 18.90
C LYS A 716 -26.79 27.40 17.57
N ARG A 717 -25.69 28.14 17.52
CA ARG A 717 -25.32 28.99 16.38
C ARG A 717 -23.86 28.80 15.99
N ILE A 718 -23.62 28.48 14.72
CA ILE A 718 -22.28 28.44 14.13
C ILE A 718 -21.95 29.83 13.56
N ILE A 719 -20.77 30.33 13.91
CA ILE A 719 -20.24 31.62 13.47
C ILE A 719 -18.91 31.36 12.76
N PHE A 720 -18.87 31.50 11.44
CA PHE A 720 -17.60 31.43 10.70
C PHE A 720 -16.79 32.70 10.95
N ASN A 721 -15.61 32.60 11.57
CA ASN A 721 -14.72 33.74 11.80
C ASN A 721 -14.14 34.29 10.49
N SER A 722 -13.85 33.38 9.56
CA SER A 722 -13.46 33.63 8.18
C SER A 722 -14.00 32.49 7.32
N LEU A 723 -14.01 32.64 6.00
CA LEU A 723 -14.31 31.55 5.04
C LEU A 723 -13.07 31.07 4.30
N VAL A 724 -11.89 31.54 4.70
CA VAL A 724 -10.61 31.25 4.07
C VAL A 724 -9.80 30.33 4.96
N LYS A 725 -9.28 29.26 4.37
CA LYS A 725 -8.41 28.29 5.01
C LYS A 725 -6.99 28.41 4.45
N PRO A 726 -5.97 28.61 5.30
CA PRO A 726 -4.58 28.60 4.85
C PRO A 726 -4.17 27.17 4.49
N ASN A 727 -3.95 26.92 3.22
CA ASN A 727 -3.34 25.69 2.70
C ASN A 727 -1.86 25.95 2.40
N ILE A 728 -1.07 24.88 2.36
CA ILE A 728 0.32 24.95 1.93
C ILE A 728 0.36 24.22 0.59
N ASN A 729 0.72 24.92 -0.48
CA ASN A 729 0.84 24.31 -1.80
C ASN A 729 2.07 23.39 -1.88
N GLU A 730 2.21 22.63 -2.96
CA GLU A 730 3.34 21.72 -3.19
C GLU A 730 4.71 22.41 -3.16
N LYS A 731 4.75 23.74 -3.33
CA LYS A 731 5.98 24.56 -3.26
C LYS A 731 6.29 25.06 -1.84
N GLY A 732 5.48 24.70 -0.86
CA GLY A 732 5.62 25.16 0.52
C GLY A 732 5.10 26.58 0.77
N GLU A 733 4.41 27.19 -0.20
CA GLU A 733 3.84 28.54 -0.09
C GLU A 733 2.44 28.47 0.53
N LYS A 734 2.08 29.49 1.32
CA LYS A 734 0.74 29.56 1.91
C LYS A 734 -0.24 30.10 0.88
N GLU A 735 -1.14 29.23 0.42
CA GLU A 735 -2.31 29.60 -0.37
C GLU A 735 -3.52 29.78 0.56
N MET A 736 -4.41 30.68 0.18
CA MET A 736 -5.57 31.07 0.98
C MET A 736 -6.81 30.68 0.18
N ASP A 737 -7.31 29.48 0.42
CA ASP A 737 -8.43 28.92 -0.33
C ASP A 737 -9.73 29.14 0.43
N THR A 738 -10.81 29.40 -0.30
CA THR A 738 -12.15 29.41 0.30
C THR A 738 -12.56 27.99 0.66
N ILE A 739 -13.28 27.84 1.78
CA ILE A 739 -13.76 26.52 2.21
C ILE A 739 -14.73 25.91 1.20
N SER A 740 -14.63 24.59 1.02
CA SER A 740 -15.54 23.86 0.13
C SER A 740 -16.96 23.80 0.67
N THR A 741 -17.94 23.60 -0.22
CA THR A 741 -19.35 23.40 0.17
C THR A 741 -19.54 22.23 1.14
N SER A 742 -18.84 21.11 0.94
CA SER A 742 -18.95 19.95 1.84
C SER A 742 -18.43 20.28 3.25
N GLN A 743 -17.28 20.95 3.37
CA GLN A 743 -16.75 21.43 4.67
C GLN A 743 -17.70 22.41 5.35
N ALA A 744 -18.21 23.39 4.61
CA ALA A 744 -19.16 24.37 5.14
C ALA A 744 -20.43 23.71 5.65
N LEU A 745 -21.03 22.77 4.89
CA LEU A 745 -22.22 22.01 5.31
C LEU A 745 -21.94 21.11 6.51
N GLN A 746 -20.77 20.46 6.57
CA GLN A 746 -20.39 19.60 7.66
C GLN A 746 -20.25 20.37 8.98
N ILE A 747 -19.63 21.55 8.94
CA ILE A 747 -19.49 22.45 10.09
C ILE A 747 -20.84 23.08 10.46
N ALA A 748 -21.54 23.69 9.51
CA ALA A 748 -22.83 24.35 9.71
C ALA A 748 -23.88 23.40 10.32
N GLY A 749 -23.91 22.15 9.85
CA GLY A 749 -24.87 21.16 10.32
C GLY A 749 -24.67 20.70 11.77
N ARG A 750 -23.58 21.12 12.45
CA ARG A 750 -23.36 20.91 13.89
C ARG A 750 -24.27 21.75 14.78
N ALA A 751 -24.86 22.84 14.27
CA ALA A 751 -25.84 23.64 15.01
C ALA A 751 -27.17 22.89 15.21
N GLY A 752 -27.80 22.93 16.38
CA GLY A 752 -29.12 22.36 16.64
C GLY A 752 -29.19 20.83 16.48
N ARG A 753 -28.18 20.08 16.94
CA ARG A 753 -28.22 18.60 16.89
C ARG A 753 -29.43 18.05 17.67
N PHE A 754 -30.02 16.95 17.21
CA PHE A 754 -31.20 16.34 17.85
C PHE A 754 -30.95 15.94 19.32
N SER A 755 -29.73 15.46 19.61
CA SER A 755 -29.26 15.14 20.96
C SER A 755 -29.04 16.36 21.86
N SER A 756 -29.15 17.57 21.32
CA SER A 756 -28.95 18.81 22.07
C SER A 756 -30.27 19.41 22.59
N ILE A 757 -30.13 20.35 23.52
CA ILE A 757 -31.24 21.16 24.03
C ILE A 757 -31.82 22.11 22.96
N PHE A 758 -31.05 22.43 21.91
CA PHE A 758 -31.44 23.37 20.87
C PHE A 758 -32.19 22.66 19.74
N LYS A 759 -33.47 23.00 19.57
CA LYS A 759 -34.36 22.37 18.57
C LYS A 759 -34.22 22.95 17.15
N GLU A 760 -33.54 24.08 17.02
CA GLU A 760 -33.20 24.73 15.75
C GLU A 760 -31.74 25.16 15.77
N GLY A 761 -31.08 25.08 14.61
CA GLY A 761 -29.70 25.52 14.43
C GLY A 761 -29.63 26.80 13.60
N GLU A 762 -28.72 27.70 13.98
CA GLU A 762 -28.46 28.97 13.28
C GLU A 762 -27.04 28.98 12.69
N VAL A 763 -26.84 29.64 11.56
CA VAL A 763 -25.52 29.78 10.92
C VAL A 763 -25.32 31.22 10.45
N THR A 764 -24.16 31.80 10.72
CA THR A 764 -23.78 33.14 10.26
C THR A 764 -22.26 33.30 10.18
N THR A 765 -21.79 34.50 9.85
CA THR A 765 -20.38 34.89 9.79
C THR A 765 -20.05 35.94 10.84
N MET A 766 -18.76 36.09 11.16
CA MET A 766 -18.28 37.18 12.01
C MET A 766 -18.39 38.52 11.28
N HIS A 767 -17.91 38.57 10.03
CA HIS A 767 -17.89 39.77 9.20
C HIS A 767 -19.04 39.81 8.19
N ARG A 768 -19.58 41.01 7.96
CA ARG A 768 -20.72 41.23 7.06
C ARG A 768 -20.42 40.86 5.61
N ASP A 769 -19.20 41.12 5.15
CA ASP A 769 -18.77 40.88 3.77
C ASP A 769 -18.71 39.37 3.43
N ASP A 770 -18.53 38.52 4.45
CA ASP A 770 -18.47 37.06 4.27
C ASP A 770 -19.86 36.42 4.16
N LEU A 771 -20.92 37.06 4.67
CA LEU A 771 -22.25 36.44 4.77
C LEU A 771 -22.86 36.09 3.40
N PRO A 772 -22.81 36.96 2.37
CA PRO A 772 -23.28 36.60 1.03
C PRO A 772 -22.51 35.41 0.45
N ILE A 773 -21.20 35.34 0.68
CA ILE A 773 -20.34 34.26 0.20
C ILE A 773 -20.72 32.94 0.91
N LEU A 774 -20.96 32.96 2.22
CA LEU A 774 -21.42 31.77 2.95
C LEU A 774 -22.78 31.28 2.43
N LYS A 775 -23.74 32.19 2.20
CA LYS A 775 -25.05 31.84 1.63
C LYS A 775 -24.89 31.18 0.26
N GLU A 776 -24.03 31.72 -0.58
CA GLU A 776 -23.70 31.13 -1.87
C GLU A 776 -23.10 29.72 -1.71
N ILE A 777 -22.05 29.56 -0.88
CA ILE A 777 -21.37 28.28 -0.65
C ILE A 777 -22.36 27.20 -0.18
N LEU A 778 -23.22 27.52 0.78
CA LEU A 778 -24.19 26.57 1.36
C LEU A 778 -25.36 26.26 0.40
N SER A 779 -25.63 27.11 -0.59
CA SER A 779 -26.68 26.89 -1.60
C SER A 779 -26.23 26.04 -2.79
N ARG A 780 -24.91 25.92 -3.01
CA ARG A 780 -24.34 25.11 -4.11
C ARG A 780 -24.59 23.62 -3.85
N SER A 781 -24.80 22.86 -4.92
CA SER A 781 -24.79 21.40 -4.85
C SER A 781 -23.37 20.89 -4.58
N VAL A 782 -23.24 19.87 -3.72
CA VAL A 782 -21.95 19.20 -3.51
C VAL A 782 -21.57 18.46 -4.80
N HIS A 783 -20.34 18.66 -5.27
CA HIS A 783 -19.81 17.91 -6.41
C HIS A 783 -19.85 16.41 -6.14
N ALA A 784 -20.31 15.64 -7.12
CA ALA A 784 -20.33 14.19 -7.05
C ALA A 784 -18.92 13.66 -6.84
N ILE A 785 -18.82 12.54 -6.13
CA ILE A 785 -17.57 11.79 -6.02
C ILE A 785 -17.44 10.96 -7.30
N GLU A 786 -16.23 10.91 -7.87
CA GLU A 786 -15.97 10.21 -9.14
C GLU A 786 -14.82 9.20 -9.01
N ILE A 787 -13.99 9.32 -7.97
CA ILE A 787 -12.78 8.50 -7.81
C ILE A 787 -12.57 8.07 -6.35
N ALA A 788 -11.98 6.88 -6.18
CA ALA A 788 -11.58 6.29 -4.90
C ALA A 788 -10.06 6.19 -4.76
N GLY A 789 -9.54 6.44 -3.56
CA GLY A 789 -8.11 6.34 -3.28
C GLY A 789 -7.61 4.90 -3.25
N LEU A 790 -6.38 4.67 -3.70
CA LEU A 790 -5.61 3.43 -3.58
C LEU A 790 -4.21 3.75 -3.04
N HIS A 791 -3.56 2.78 -2.42
CA HIS A 791 -2.20 2.96 -1.87
C HIS A 791 -1.35 1.72 -2.13
N PRO A 792 -0.05 1.87 -2.49
CA PRO A 792 0.89 0.76 -2.58
C PRO A 792 0.94 -0.09 -1.31
N THR A 793 0.78 -1.39 -1.49
CA THR A 793 0.96 -2.35 -0.39
C THR A 793 2.44 -2.52 -0.06
N ALA A 794 2.73 -2.94 1.17
CA ALA A 794 4.10 -3.18 1.61
C ALA A 794 4.77 -4.30 0.78
N GLU A 795 4.00 -5.31 0.39
CA GLU A 795 4.44 -6.43 -0.45
C GLU A 795 4.82 -5.97 -1.86
N GLN A 796 4.05 -5.06 -2.46
CA GLN A 796 4.39 -4.48 -3.77
C GLN A 796 5.68 -3.66 -3.71
N ILE A 797 5.85 -2.84 -2.68
CA ILE A 797 7.09 -2.05 -2.51
C ILE A 797 8.29 -2.95 -2.22
N GLU A 798 8.09 -4.07 -1.51
CA GLU A 798 9.12 -5.09 -1.31
C GLU A 798 9.55 -5.76 -2.62
N MET A 799 8.60 -6.09 -3.48
CA MET A 799 8.91 -6.56 -4.83
C MET A 799 9.65 -5.51 -5.67
N PHE A 800 9.32 -4.22 -5.56
CA PHE A 800 10.04 -3.14 -6.23
C PHE A 800 11.49 -3.04 -5.75
N ALA A 801 11.71 -3.06 -4.43
CA ALA A 801 13.04 -3.03 -3.84
C ALA A 801 13.89 -4.24 -4.24
N TYR A 802 13.28 -5.40 -4.45
CA TYR A 802 13.99 -6.58 -4.97
C TYR A 802 14.58 -6.33 -6.37
N HIS A 803 13.82 -5.65 -7.24
CA HIS A 803 14.28 -5.32 -8.60
C HIS A 803 15.23 -4.13 -8.62
N LEU A 804 15.13 -3.23 -7.64
CA LEU A 804 15.90 -1.98 -7.55
C LEU A 804 16.51 -1.85 -6.14
N PRO A 805 17.48 -2.70 -5.77
CA PRO A 805 18.01 -2.77 -4.40
C PRO A 805 18.77 -1.52 -3.96
N ASP A 806 19.35 -0.79 -4.92
CA ASP A 806 20.12 0.43 -4.65
C ASP A 806 19.25 1.70 -4.63
N ALA A 807 17.96 1.61 -4.98
CA ALA A 807 17.05 2.75 -4.93
C ALA A 807 16.60 3.02 -3.50
N THR A 808 16.53 4.30 -3.12
CA THR A 808 16.00 4.68 -1.80
C THR A 808 14.50 4.40 -1.74
N LEU A 809 13.96 4.16 -0.53
CA LEU A 809 12.52 3.92 -0.37
C LEU A 809 11.67 5.08 -0.93
N SER A 810 12.09 6.32 -0.72
CA SER A 810 11.42 7.51 -1.29
C SER A 810 11.40 7.46 -2.82
N ASN A 811 12.53 7.11 -3.45
CA ASN A 811 12.63 6.96 -4.90
C ASN A 811 11.81 5.77 -5.43
N LEU A 812 11.78 4.63 -4.72
CA LEU A 812 10.95 3.48 -5.06
C LEU A 812 9.45 3.84 -5.12
N ILE A 813 8.98 4.66 -4.17
CA ILE A 813 7.60 5.15 -4.16
C ILE A 813 7.32 6.02 -5.38
N ASP A 814 8.20 6.96 -5.72
CA ASP A 814 8.00 7.82 -6.90
C ASP A 814 7.98 7.00 -8.19
N ILE A 815 8.87 6.02 -8.33
CA ILE A 815 8.87 5.08 -9.47
C ILE A 815 7.59 4.26 -9.51
N PHE A 816 7.15 3.73 -8.36
CA PHE A 816 5.91 2.96 -8.26
C PHE A 816 4.71 3.78 -8.73
N VAL A 817 4.54 5.00 -8.22
CA VAL A 817 3.44 5.88 -8.60
C VAL A 817 3.50 6.24 -10.08
N SER A 818 4.70 6.54 -10.61
CA SER A 818 4.90 6.85 -12.03
C SER A 818 4.53 5.69 -12.97
N LEU A 819 4.80 4.46 -12.56
CA LEU A 819 4.50 3.25 -13.35
C LEU A 819 3.11 2.68 -13.12
N SER A 820 2.45 3.10 -12.03
CA SER A 820 1.16 2.54 -11.62
C SER A 820 0.06 2.77 -12.64
N GLN A 821 -0.79 1.76 -12.80
CA GLN A 821 -1.98 1.83 -13.65
C GLN A 821 -3.20 1.61 -12.78
N VAL A 822 -4.18 2.50 -12.90
CA VAL A 822 -5.44 2.47 -12.17
C VAL A 822 -6.61 2.53 -13.15
N ASP A 823 -7.73 1.90 -12.82
CA ASP A 823 -8.97 2.09 -13.58
C ASP A 823 -9.50 3.52 -13.36
N GLY A 824 -10.34 4.02 -14.28
CA GLY A 824 -10.79 5.42 -14.28
C GLY A 824 -11.54 5.88 -13.02
N MET A 825 -12.00 4.94 -12.18
CA MET A 825 -12.70 5.19 -10.92
C MET A 825 -11.76 5.28 -9.71
N TYR A 826 -10.45 5.22 -9.91
CA TYR A 826 -9.47 5.23 -8.83
C TYR A 826 -8.33 6.20 -9.07
N PHE A 827 -7.66 6.59 -7.99
CA PHE A 827 -6.42 7.35 -8.02
C PHE A 827 -5.46 6.82 -6.95
N VAL A 828 -4.16 7.04 -7.14
CA VAL A 828 -3.16 6.72 -6.10
C VAL A 828 -3.10 7.86 -5.10
N CYS A 829 -3.32 7.56 -3.82
CA CYS A 829 -3.24 8.52 -2.72
C CYS A 829 -1.85 9.19 -2.67
N ASN A 830 -1.81 10.41 -2.15
CA ASN A 830 -0.61 11.18 -1.85
C ASN A 830 0.22 10.44 -0.78
N ILE A 831 1.53 10.33 -1.03
CA ILE A 831 2.50 9.56 -0.23
C ILE A 831 3.61 10.49 0.31
N ASP A 832 3.41 11.82 0.29
CA ASP A 832 4.43 12.81 0.67
C ASP A 832 4.86 12.69 2.13
N ASP A 833 3.93 12.40 3.03
CA ASP A 833 4.24 12.18 4.44
C ASP A 833 5.11 10.95 4.63
N PHE A 834 4.79 9.85 3.94
CA PHE A 834 5.60 8.63 3.96
C PHE A 834 6.98 8.86 3.36
N LYS A 835 7.10 9.57 2.23
CA LYS A 835 8.39 9.92 1.61
C LYS A 835 9.24 10.79 2.52
N PHE A 836 8.64 11.79 3.16
CA PHE A 836 9.33 12.64 4.13
C PHE A 836 9.97 11.82 5.26
N LEU A 837 9.26 10.81 5.78
CA LEU A 837 9.81 9.90 6.79
C LEU A 837 10.90 8.99 6.21
N ALA A 838 10.70 8.45 5.00
CA ALA A 838 11.66 7.60 4.32
C ALA A 838 13.01 8.30 4.13
N ASP A 839 12.99 9.56 3.68
CA ASP A 839 14.18 10.40 3.52
C ASP A 839 14.84 10.70 4.89
N MET A 840 14.03 10.97 5.92
CA MET A 840 14.53 11.27 7.27
C MET A 840 15.33 10.11 7.87
N ILE A 841 14.90 8.86 7.66
CA ILE A 841 15.56 7.66 8.22
C ILE A 841 16.42 6.91 7.20
N GLN A 842 16.64 7.46 5.99
CA GLN A 842 17.39 6.79 4.92
C GLN A 842 18.77 6.30 5.38
N HIS A 843 19.46 7.08 6.21
CA HIS A 843 20.80 6.78 6.73
C HIS A 843 20.83 5.74 7.86
N ILE A 844 19.67 5.34 8.39
CA ILE A 844 19.56 4.35 9.47
C ILE A 844 19.44 2.95 8.84
N PRO A 845 20.27 1.96 9.23
CA PRO A 845 20.23 0.62 8.67
C PRO A 845 19.01 -0.14 9.20
N LEU A 846 17.95 -0.21 8.39
CA LEU A 846 16.73 -0.95 8.66
C LEU A 846 16.43 -1.86 7.48
N ASN A 847 15.94 -3.08 7.77
CA ASN A 847 15.33 -3.90 6.74
C ASN A 847 14.11 -3.17 6.15
N LEU A 848 13.75 -3.55 4.92
CA LEU A 848 12.72 -2.83 4.17
C LEU A 848 11.34 -2.86 4.85
N ARG A 849 10.95 -3.99 5.43
CA ARG A 849 9.64 -4.14 6.08
C ARG A 849 9.53 -3.23 7.30
N SER A 850 10.53 -3.24 8.18
CA SER A 850 10.60 -2.35 9.33
C SER A 850 10.62 -0.88 8.88
N ARG A 851 11.44 -0.53 7.87
CA ARG A 851 11.49 0.82 7.32
C ARG A 851 10.12 1.28 6.80
N TYR A 852 9.42 0.44 6.04
CA TYR A 852 8.08 0.72 5.53
C TYR A 852 7.12 1.00 6.68
N VAL A 853 7.07 0.14 7.71
CA VAL A 853 6.21 0.35 8.89
C VAL A 853 6.51 1.67 9.60
N PHE A 854 7.78 2.00 9.84
CA PHE A 854 8.15 3.30 10.40
C PHE A 854 7.67 4.47 9.53
N CYS A 855 7.74 4.36 8.20
CA CYS A 855 7.29 5.40 7.28
C CYS A 855 5.76 5.52 7.19
N THR A 856 5.00 4.53 7.66
CA THR A 856 3.54 4.62 7.81
C THR A 856 3.08 5.21 9.14
N ALA A 857 4.01 5.49 10.07
CA ALA A 857 3.65 6.03 11.38
C ALA A 857 3.07 7.45 11.23
N PRO A 858 1.90 7.73 11.83
CA PRO A 858 1.24 9.03 11.68
C PRO A 858 1.93 10.07 12.57
N ILE A 859 2.82 10.89 12.00
CA ILE A 859 3.48 11.97 12.74
C ILE A 859 3.20 13.35 12.15
N ASN A 860 3.20 14.36 13.01
CA ASN A 860 3.11 15.75 12.59
C ASN A 860 4.49 16.28 12.17
N LYS A 861 4.79 16.28 10.86
CA LYS A 861 6.06 16.78 10.30
C LYS A 861 6.38 18.25 10.60
N LYS A 862 5.38 19.04 11.03
CA LYS A 862 5.57 20.45 11.43
C LYS A 862 6.15 20.59 12.84
N GLN A 863 6.23 19.51 13.62
CA GLN A 863 6.75 19.51 14.99
C GLN A 863 8.17 18.93 15.05
N PRO A 864 9.23 19.77 15.22
CA PRO A 864 10.61 19.30 15.20
C PRO A 864 10.93 18.26 16.28
N PHE A 865 10.29 18.37 17.46
CA PHE A 865 10.48 17.44 18.56
C PHE A 865 9.97 16.03 18.23
N VAL A 866 8.84 15.93 17.54
CA VAL A 866 8.27 14.65 17.09
C VAL A 866 9.19 14.02 16.05
N CYS A 867 9.65 14.78 15.04
CA CYS A 867 10.61 14.29 14.03
C CYS A 867 11.92 13.81 14.66
N THR A 868 12.45 14.56 15.63
CA THR A 868 13.68 14.18 16.34
C THR A 868 13.49 12.90 17.15
N SER A 869 12.33 12.73 17.80
CA SER A 869 12.00 11.55 18.58
C SER A 869 11.79 10.32 17.69
N PHE A 870 11.10 10.47 16.56
CA PHE A 870 10.96 9.44 15.53
C PHE A 870 12.33 8.92 15.05
N LEU A 871 13.26 9.83 14.74
CA LEU A 871 14.61 9.48 14.34
C LEU A 871 15.41 8.77 15.45
N LYS A 872 15.21 9.17 16.71
CA LYS A 872 15.79 8.45 17.86
C LYS A 872 15.20 7.05 18.03
N PHE A 873 13.88 6.88 17.84
CA PHE A 873 13.21 5.58 17.89
C PHE A 873 13.75 4.63 16.83
N ALA A 874 13.79 5.07 15.56
CA ALA A 874 14.34 4.29 14.46
C ALA A 874 15.82 3.91 14.69
N ARG A 875 16.61 4.82 15.28
CA ARG A 875 18.03 4.55 15.60
C ARG A 875 18.19 3.51 16.69
N GLN A 876 17.44 3.60 17.79
CA GLN A 876 17.49 2.59 18.85
C GLN A 876 17.03 1.23 18.32
N PHE A 877 15.95 1.22 17.54
CA PHE A 877 15.47 0.01 16.86
C PHE A 877 16.55 -0.64 15.99
N SER A 878 17.28 0.13 15.18
CA SER A 878 18.35 -0.39 14.32
C SER A 878 19.56 -0.97 15.07
N ARG A 879 19.69 -0.66 16.37
CA ARG A 879 20.76 -1.15 17.23
C ARG A 879 20.35 -2.35 18.07
N ASP A 880 19.11 -2.82 17.90
CA ASP A 880 18.53 -3.87 18.74
C ASP A 880 18.52 -3.49 20.24
N GLU A 881 18.39 -2.19 20.53
CA GLU A 881 18.24 -1.66 21.89
C GLU A 881 16.76 -1.32 22.18
N PRO A 882 16.09 -2.04 23.10
CA PRO A 882 14.69 -1.77 23.45
C PRO A 882 14.48 -0.36 24.00
N LEU A 883 13.40 0.27 23.60
CA LEU A 883 12.98 1.58 24.11
C LEU A 883 12.16 1.39 25.38
N THR A 884 12.85 1.19 26.51
CA THR A 884 12.21 1.01 27.81
C THR A 884 11.53 2.28 28.32
N PHE A 885 10.62 2.13 29.27
CA PHE A 885 9.92 3.22 29.94
C PHE A 885 10.89 4.30 30.46
N ASP A 886 11.95 3.88 31.16
CA ASP A 886 12.98 4.79 31.67
C ASP A 886 13.68 5.59 30.56
N TRP A 887 13.90 4.96 29.40
CA TRP A 887 14.51 5.62 28.26
C TRP A 887 13.56 6.69 27.68
N VAL A 888 12.27 6.39 27.57
CA VAL A 888 11.25 7.33 27.11
C VAL A 888 11.10 8.49 28.08
N CYS A 889 11.05 8.22 29.39
CA CYS A 889 10.99 9.24 30.44
C CYS A 889 12.18 10.22 30.34
N ARG A 890 13.40 9.71 30.11
CA ARG A 890 14.58 10.57 29.89
C ARG A 890 14.48 11.37 28.59
N LEU A 891 13.96 10.77 27.51
CA LEU A 891 13.78 11.45 26.23
C LEU A 891 12.83 12.65 26.34
N VAL A 892 11.70 12.46 27.01
CA VAL A 892 10.66 13.50 27.17
C VAL A 892 10.89 14.40 28.38
N SER A 893 11.94 14.15 29.16
CA SER A 893 12.27 14.88 30.39
C SER A 893 11.16 14.83 31.44
N TRP A 894 10.60 13.64 31.66
CA TRP A 894 9.58 13.37 32.68
C TRP A 894 10.17 13.46 34.11
N PRO A 895 9.45 14.00 35.13
CA PRO A 895 8.07 14.51 35.09
C PRO A 895 7.95 15.92 34.50
N LEU A 896 6.83 16.17 33.82
CA LEU A 896 6.53 17.47 33.19
C LEU A 896 5.73 18.38 34.13
N VAL A 897 5.88 19.69 33.95
CA VAL A 897 5.18 20.71 34.76
C VAL A 897 4.06 21.39 33.97
N PRO A 898 3.03 21.95 34.64
CA PRO A 898 2.00 22.74 33.98
C PRO A 898 2.57 23.88 33.12
N PRO A 899 1.99 24.15 31.94
CA PRO A 899 2.52 25.14 31.01
C PRO A 899 2.38 26.55 31.60
N LYS A 900 3.38 27.41 31.37
CA LYS A 900 3.37 28.82 31.81
C LYS A 900 3.01 29.78 30.69
N ASN A 901 3.23 29.36 29.44
CA ASN A 901 2.93 30.13 28.23
C ASN A 901 2.46 29.20 27.09
N ILE A 902 2.10 29.76 25.94
CA ILE A 902 1.59 28.97 24.80
C ILE A 902 2.66 28.07 24.17
N LYS A 903 3.94 28.46 24.19
CA LYS A 903 5.03 27.61 23.68
C LYS A 903 5.17 26.35 24.53
N ASP A 904 5.04 26.47 25.85
CA ASP A 904 5.05 25.32 26.76
C ASP A 904 3.89 24.37 26.43
N LEU A 905 2.67 24.91 26.24
CA LEU A 905 1.49 24.11 25.86
C LEU A 905 1.71 23.35 24.54
N VAL A 906 2.25 24.04 23.52
CA VAL A 906 2.58 23.42 22.22
C VAL A 906 3.67 22.34 22.39
N HIS A 907 4.63 22.54 23.29
CA HIS A 907 5.63 21.51 23.58
C HIS A 907 5.02 20.29 24.27
N LEU A 908 4.12 20.48 25.24
CA LEU A 908 3.40 19.37 25.89
C LEU A 908 2.55 18.58 24.89
N GLU A 909 1.85 19.27 23.96
CA GLU A 909 1.17 18.60 22.83
C GLU A 909 2.15 17.76 22.00
N ALA A 910 3.34 18.29 21.69
CA ALA A 910 4.34 17.55 20.94
C ALA A 910 4.91 16.35 21.73
N VAL A 911 5.01 16.43 23.06
CA VAL A 911 5.36 15.27 23.89
C VAL A 911 4.26 14.22 23.84
N HIS A 912 2.99 14.63 23.94
CA HIS A 912 1.86 13.72 23.82
C HIS A 912 1.88 12.97 22.48
N ASP A 913 2.14 13.67 21.36
CA ASP A 913 2.30 13.07 20.03
C ASP A 913 3.47 12.05 19.99
N VAL A 914 4.57 12.29 20.72
CA VAL A 914 5.69 11.34 20.84
C VAL A 914 5.29 10.08 21.60
N LEU A 915 4.48 10.21 22.65
CA LEU A 915 3.95 9.06 23.39
C LEU A 915 2.95 8.26 22.54
N ASP A 916 2.10 8.94 21.75
CA ASP A 916 1.23 8.27 20.77
C ASP A 916 2.06 7.50 19.73
N LEU A 917 3.14 8.09 19.22
CA LEU A 917 4.06 7.41 18.30
C LEU A 917 4.70 6.16 18.92
N TYR A 918 5.14 6.24 20.19
CA TYR A 918 5.67 5.08 20.91
C TYR A 918 4.64 3.95 20.95
N LEU A 919 3.42 4.28 21.36
CA LEU A 919 2.34 3.32 21.49
C LEU A 919 1.93 2.73 20.14
N TRP A 920 1.88 3.55 19.10
CA TRP A 920 1.66 3.07 17.74
C TRP A 920 2.72 2.04 17.34
N LEU A 921 4.01 2.31 17.59
CA LEU A 921 5.09 1.38 17.27
C LEU A 921 5.06 0.11 18.15
N SER A 922 4.60 0.21 19.39
CA SER A 922 4.49 -0.95 20.31
C SER A 922 3.62 -2.08 19.80
N TYR A 923 2.54 -1.78 19.07
CA TYR A 923 1.68 -2.81 18.47
C TYR A 923 2.28 -3.49 17.23
N ARG A 924 3.39 -2.97 16.70
CA ARG A 924 4.09 -3.53 15.53
C ARG A 924 5.43 -4.17 15.90
N PHE A 925 6.07 -3.67 16.97
CA PHE A 925 7.40 -4.07 17.42
C PHE A 925 7.43 -4.26 18.95
N MET A 926 6.67 -5.24 19.44
CA MET A 926 6.43 -5.43 20.88
C MET A 926 7.73 -5.60 21.69
N ASP A 927 8.70 -6.38 21.19
CA ASP A 927 9.97 -6.60 21.90
C ASP A 927 10.83 -5.34 22.00
N MET A 928 10.73 -4.45 21.01
CA MET A 928 11.51 -3.22 20.93
C MET A 928 10.84 -2.02 21.62
N PHE A 929 9.53 -2.12 21.88
CA PHE A 929 8.71 -1.11 22.55
C PHE A 929 7.86 -1.80 23.64
N PRO A 930 8.50 -2.39 24.67
CA PRO A 930 7.85 -3.34 25.57
C PRO A 930 6.89 -2.70 26.58
N ASP A 931 7.07 -1.41 26.90
CA ASP A 931 6.46 -0.78 28.07
C ASP A 931 5.21 0.05 27.73
N ALA A 932 4.37 -0.43 26.80
CA ALA A 932 3.20 0.29 26.32
C ALA A 932 2.23 0.73 27.45
N ASN A 933 2.00 -0.13 28.44
CA ASN A 933 1.11 0.18 29.56
C ASN A 933 1.63 1.34 30.41
N HIS A 934 2.90 1.29 30.83
CA HIS A 934 3.52 2.39 31.61
C HIS A 934 3.56 3.70 30.81
N VAL A 935 3.83 3.64 29.50
CA VAL A 935 3.81 4.82 28.62
C VAL A 935 2.39 5.40 28.48
N ARG A 936 1.35 4.56 28.46
CA ARG A 936 -0.05 5.00 28.46
C ARG A 936 -0.42 5.73 29.76
N GLU A 937 0.03 5.23 30.91
CA GLU A 937 -0.22 5.88 32.21
C GLU A 937 0.33 7.31 32.25
N ILE A 938 1.61 7.52 31.89
CA ILE A 938 2.18 8.88 31.86
C ILE A 938 1.55 9.76 30.77
N GLN A 939 1.04 9.16 29.68
CA GLN A 939 0.33 9.91 28.66
C GLN A 939 -1.02 10.43 29.17
N GLN A 940 -1.75 9.63 29.96
CA GLN A 940 -3.00 10.07 30.60
C GLN A 940 -2.75 11.17 31.64
N GLU A 941 -1.65 11.07 32.39
CA GLU A 941 -1.21 12.13 33.30
C GLU A 941 -0.86 13.41 32.52
N LEU A 942 -0.14 13.29 31.40
CA LEU A 942 0.18 14.41 30.52
C LEU A 942 -1.08 15.06 29.90
N ASP A 943 -2.08 14.28 29.47
CA ASP A 943 -3.37 14.82 29.01
C ASP A 943 -4.01 15.68 30.11
N SER A 944 -3.98 15.22 31.36
CA SER A 944 -4.49 15.99 32.50
C SER A 944 -3.72 17.31 32.73
N ILE A 945 -2.40 17.32 32.53
CA ILE A 945 -1.58 18.54 32.59
C ILE A 945 -1.94 19.51 31.45
N ILE A 946 -2.11 18.99 30.23
CA ILE A 946 -2.52 19.77 29.05
C ILE A 946 -3.91 20.35 29.26
N GLN A 947 -4.84 19.55 29.79
CA GLN A 947 -6.20 19.97 30.14
C GLN A 947 -6.19 21.16 31.11
N LEU A 948 -5.33 21.13 32.15
CA LEU A 948 -5.15 22.25 33.06
C LEU A 948 -4.58 23.49 32.35
N GLY A 949 -3.64 23.30 31.42
CA GLY A 949 -3.11 24.35 30.56
C GLY A 949 -4.18 25.00 29.68
N VAL A 950 -5.01 24.20 29.01
CA VAL A 950 -6.10 24.67 28.15
C VAL A 950 -7.20 25.37 28.95
N ARG A 951 -7.53 24.89 30.16
CA ARG A 951 -8.45 25.61 31.06
C ARG A 951 -7.94 27.01 31.41
N ASN A 952 -6.63 27.18 31.50
CA ASN A 952 -5.97 28.46 31.79
C ASN A 952 -5.41 29.13 30.52
N ILE A 953 -5.87 28.76 29.32
CA ILE A 953 -5.25 29.15 28.05
C ILE A 953 -5.11 30.66 27.91
N THR A 954 -6.06 31.42 28.40
CA THR A 954 -6.06 32.88 28.38
C THR A 954 -4.93 33.48 29.21
N ARG A 955 -4.61 32.91 30.38
CA ARG A 955 -3.45 33.29 31.19
C ARG A 955 -2.15 32.98 30.44
N LEU A 956 -2.08 31.84 29.75
CA LEU A 956 -0.92 31.46 28.93
C LEU A 956 -0.71 32.45 27.78
N ILE A 957 -1.79 32.90 27.13
CA ILE A 957 -1.72 33.90 26.06
C ILE A 957 -1.18 35.23 26.60
N ARG A 958 -1.67 35.70 27.76
CA ARG A 958 -1.18 36.94 28.41
C ARG A 958 0.31 36.86 28.71
N ALA A 959 0.78 35.76 29.29
CA ALA A 959 2.19 35.55 29.61
C ALA A 959 3.09 35.52 28.36
N THR A 960 2.57 35.02 27.23
CA THR A 960 3.32 34.96 25.96
C THR A 960 3.56 36.34 25.36
N GLU A 961 2.61 37.27 25.51
CA GLU A 961 2.76 38.64 25.01
C GLU A 961 3.63 39.52 25.90
N THR A 962 3.57 39.36 27.23
CA THR A 962 4.43 40.12 28.15
C THR A 962 5.90 39.68 28.13
N SER A 963 6.20 38.50 27.59
CA SER A 963 7.56 37.98 27.41
C SER A 963 8.16 38.22 26.02
N ALA A 964 7.44 38.89 25.11
CA ALA A 964 7.97 39.31 23.82
C ALA A 964 8.87 40.56 23.98
N PRO A 965 10.06 40.61 23.36
CA PRO A 965 10.94 41.77 23.45
C PRO A 965 10.28 43.01 22.82
N PRO A 966 10.46 44.22 23.37
CA PRO A 966 9.87 45.42 22.81
C PRO A 966 10.59 45.79 21.51
N GLY A 967 9.91 45.62 20.37
CA GLY A 967 10.34 46.15 19.08
C GLY A 967 10.28 45.15 17.93
N THR A 968 9.08 44.89 17.41
CA THR A 968 8.87 44.52 16.00
C THR A 968 7.46 44.97 15.59
N ASP A 969 7.31 46.26 15.27
CA ASP A 969 6.11 46.76 14.59
C ASP A 969 6.09 46.19 13.17
N THR A 970 5.18 45.25 12.91
CA THR A 970 4.77 44.86 11.56
C THR A 970 3.93 45.97 10.94
N LEU A 971 4.41 46.49 9.81
CA LEU A 971 3.79 47.47 8.92
C LEU A 971 2.31 47.14 8.63
N SER A 972 1.40 47.83 9.30
CA SER A 972 0.00 47.94 8.87
C SER A 972 -0.11 49.04 7.80
N ASN A 973 -0.53 48.65 6.60
CA ASN A 973 -0.98 49.55 5.54
C ASN A 973 -2.15 50.41 6.05
N GLN A 974 -1.90 51.69 6.36
CA GLN A 974 -2.94 52.70 6.48
C GLN A 974 -2.77 53.74 5.37
N ARG A 975 -3.84 53.89 4.57
CA ARG A 975 -4.01 54.95 3.57
C ARG A 975 -3.96 56.32 4.27
N ARG A 976 -3.10 57.21 3.76
CA ARG A 976 -3.05 58.63 4.14
C ARG A 976 -4.37 59.34 3.81
N PRO A 977 -4.66 60.44 4.53
CA PRO A 977 -4.75 61.71 3.82
C PRO A 977 -4.02 62.87 4.52
N GLY A 978 -3.47 63.79 3.71
CA GLY A 978 -3.38 65.24 3.99
C GLY A 978 -2.26 65.76 4.92
N PRO A 979 -1.44 66.75 4.49
CA PRO A 979 -0.26 67.21 5.24
C PRO A 979 -0.50 68.48 6.07
N SER A 980 0.42 68.76 7.01
CA SER A 980 1.02 70.09 7.39
C SER A 980 1.14 70.29 8.93
N PRO A 981 2.04 71.16 9.46
CA PRO A 981 3.41 70.73 9.82
C PRO A 981 3.97 71.34 11.14
N VAL A 982 5.27 71.08 11.42
CA VAL A 982 6.24 71.95 12.14
C VAL A 982 6.40 71.84 13.69
N SER A 983 7.49 71.16 14.06
CA SER A 983 8.58 71.58 14.98
C SER A 983 8.52 71.42 16.52
N PRO A 984 9.72 71.34 17.16
CA PRO A 984 9.94 70.60 18.42
C PRO A 984 10.46 71.48 19.58
N ARG A 985 10.51 70.94 20.81
CA ARG A 985 11.61 71.25 21.75
C ARG A 985 11.69 70.34 22.99
N ARG A 986 12.93 69.93 23.27
CA ARG A 986 13.45 69.34 24.53
C ARG A 986 13.49 70.38 25.66
N VAL A 987 13.55 69.89 26.91
CA VAL A 987 14.55 70.12 28.00
C VAL A 987 13.94 69.51 29.29
N ARG A 988 14.45 68.50 30.00
CA ARG A 988 15.70 68.21 30.77
C ARG A 988 15.88 68.93 32.13
N GLY A 989 16.00 68.11 33.18
CA GLY A 989 16.73 68.33 34.45
C GLY A 989 15.80 68.31 35.67
N ALA A 990 15.95 67.55 36.76
CA ALA A 990 17.09 67.03 37.57
C ALA A 990 16.67 67.25 39.09
N PRO A 991 17.39 66.85 40.16
CA PRO A 991 18.18 65.63 40.48
C PRO A 991 18.06 65.11 41.97
N LYS A 992 18.74 63.96 42.26
CA LYS A 992 19.45 63.51 43.53
C LYS A 992 18.63 63.20 44.82
N ALA A 993 18.96 62.23 45.72
CA ALA A 993 20.17 61.47 46.05
C ALA A 993 19.92 60.13 46.85
N GLN A 994 20.84 59.15 46.68
CA GLN A 994 21.55 58.20 47.62
C GLN A 994 20.80 57.45 48.76
N HIS A 995 21.12 56.21 49.21
CA HIS A 995 22.02 55.09 48.84
C HIS A 995 21.62 53.85 49.70
N SER A 996 21.64 52.63 49.16
CA SER A 996 22.18 51.38 49.79
C SER A 996 21.96 50.18 48.84
N GLY A 997 22.94 49.30 48.73
CA GLY A 997 23.21 48.51 47.52
C GLY A 997 22.69 47.07 47.46
N VAL A 998 22.68 46.55 46.22
CA VAL A 998 22.92 45.16 45.80
C VAL A 998 23.53 45.23 44.38
N GLU A 999 24.59 44.48 44.12
CA GLU A 999 25.40 44.50 42.90
C GLU A 999 24.68 43.89 41.67
N ALA A 1000 24.83 44.57 40.52
CA ALA A 1000 24.49 44.11 39.16
C ALA A 1000 25.52 43.08 38.67
N GLY A 1001 25.21 42.02 37.91
CA GLY A 1001 24.52 42.00 36.62
C GLY A 1001 25.55 41.64 35.53
N GLN A 1002 25.58 40.39 35.06
CA GLN A 1002 26.44 39.94 33.95
C GLN A 1002 25.64 39.84 32.64
N LEU A 1003 26.12 40.58 31.64
CA LEU A 1003 25.61 40.69 30.28
C LEU A 1003 25.86 39.43 29.43
N ASP A 1004 25.00 39.27 28.42
CA ASP A 1004 25.07 38.32 27.30
C ASP A 1004 26.49 38.06 26.79
N GLN A 1005 26.96 36.82 26.94
CA GLN A 1005 28.17 36.33 26.30
C GLN A 1005 27.84 35.68 24.95
N SER A 1006 28.52 36.12 23.89
CA SER A 1006 28.42 35.53 22.55
C SER A 1006 28.80 34.04 22.56
N LEU A 1007 28.21 33.24 21.67
CA LEU A 1007 28.44 31.79 21.56
C LEU A 1007 29.95 31.44 21.45
N GLY A 1008 30.70 32.26 20.70
CA GLY A 1008 32.15 32.08 20.55
C GLY A 1008 32.91 32.26 21.87
N SER A 1009 32.43 33.12 22.77
CA SER A 1009 32.99 33.32 24.10
C SER A 1009 32.77 32.10 24.99
N ARG A 1010 31.57 31.49 24.93
CA ARG A 1010 31.22 30.29 25.70
C ARG A 1010 32.02 29.06 25.26
N LEU A 1011 32.19 28.86 23.96
CA LEU A 1011 32.97 27.73 23.42
C LEU A 1011 34.46 27.80 23.77
N VAL A 1012 35.00 29.01 23.95
CA VAL A 1012 36.38 29.20 24.47
C VAL A 1012 36.45 28.91 25.97
N GLN A 1013 35.44 29.31 26.72
CA GLN A 1013 35.36 29.08 28.17
C GLN A 1013 35.14 27.61 28.52
N GLU A 1014 34.48 26.84 27.65
CA GLU A 1014 34.28 25.39 27.75
C GLU A 1014 35.48 24.58 27.22
N GLY A 1015 36.56 25.23 26.77
CA GLY A 1015 37.78 24.57 26.29
C GLY A 1015 37.66 23.86 24.93
N LEU A 1016 36.49 23.97 24.29
CA LEU A 1016 36.18 23.36 22.99
C LEU A 1016 36.79 24.13 21.81
N LEU A 1017 37.23 25.37 22.04
CA LEU A 1017 37.86 26.22 21.04
C LEU A 1017 38.97 27.06 21.65
N THR A 1018 40.14 27.14 21.02
CA THR A 1018 41.18 28.06 21.49
C THR A 1018 40.90 29.49 21.02
N PRO A 1019 41.29 30.52 21.79
CA PRO A 1019 41.12 31.92 21.39
C PRO A 1019 41.77 32.25 20.04
N HIS A 1020 42.83 31.52 19.67
CA HIS A 1020 43.50 31.64 18.38
C HIS A 1020 42.64 31.10 17.23
N LEU A 1021 42.03 29.91 17.40
CA LEU A 1021 41.16 29.29 16.40
C LEU A 1021 39.90 30.15 16.14
N LEU A 1022 39.34 30.76 17.18
CA LEU A 1022 38.19 31.64 17.06
C LEU A 1022 38.49 32.88 16.19
N ARG A 1023 39.68 33.48 16.36
CA ARG A 1023 40.12 34.62 15.52
C ARG A 1023 40.38 34.20 14.08
N GLN A 1024 40.87 32.97 13.86
CA GLN A 1024 41.10 32.45 12.53
C GLN A 1024 39.78 32.21 11.78
N LEU A 1025 38.80 31.58 12.44
CA LEU A 1025 37.45 31.40 11.92
C LEU A 1025 36.76 32.74 11.60
N GLN A 1026 36.90 33.75 12.48
CA GLN A 1026 36.37 35.08 12.21
C GLN A 1026 37.03 35.74 10.97
N LYS A 1027 38.33 35.50 10.75
CA LYS A 1027 39.05 35.98 9.56
C LYS A 1027 38.64 35.26 8.28
N GLU A 1028 38.42 33.96 8.35
CA GLU A 1028 37.98 33.14 7.21
C GLU A 1028 36.54 33.48 6.81
N TRP A 1029 35.64 33.58 7.79
CA TRP A 1029 34.25 34.02 7.59
C TRP A 1029 34.17 35.42 6.94
N SER A 1030 35.02 36.35 7.41
CA SER A 1030 35.09 37.71 6.84
C SER A 1030 35.66 37.75 5.42
N LYS A 1031 36.47 36.75 5.02
CA LYS A 1031 36.98 36.62 3.65
C LYS A 1031 35.92 35.99 2.73
N GLU A 1032 35.11 35.08 3.25
CA GLU A 1032 34.06 34.38 2.53
C GLU A 1032 32.89 35.31 2.21
N HIS A 1033 32.44 36.13 3.17
CA HIS A 1033 31.45 37.18 2.93
C HIS A 1033 31.90 38.23 1.89
N ARG A 1034 33.19 38.59 1.85
CA ARG A 1034 33.71 39.49 0.79
C ARG A 1034 33.75 38.84 -0.60
N ARG A 1035 33.87 37.52 -0.69
CA ARG A 1035 33.78 36.77 -1.96
C ARG A 1035 32.34 36.68 -2.46
N GLU A 1036 31.37 36.47 -1.57
CA GLU A 1036 29.95 36.45 -1.90
C GLU A 1036 29.43 37.83 -2.34
N GLU A 1037 29.79 38.92 -1.64
CA GLU A 1037 29.42 40.29 -2.06
C GLU A 1037 30.04 40.69 -3.41
N GLY A 1038 31.22 40.18 -3.73
CA GLY A 1038 31.88 40.37 -5.04
C GLY A 1038 31.17 39.64 -6.18
N GLY A 1039 30.68 38.42 -5.92
CA GLY A 1039 29.90 37.62 -6.88
C GLY A 1039 28.54 38.24 -7.21
N VAL A 1040 27.86 38.80 -6.20
CA VAL A 1040 26.54 39.46 -6.36
C VAL A 1040 26.65 40.74 -7.18
N LYS A 1041 27.73 41.53 -7.05
CA LYS A 1041 27.98 42.71 -7.89
C LYS A 1041 28.31 42.36 -9.35
N LEU A 1042 29.00 41.24 -9.60
CA LEU A 1042 29.30 40.77 -10.96
C LEU A 1042 28.05 40.23 -11.68
N LEU A 1043 27.17 39.54 -10.95
CA LEU A 1043 25.86 39.07 -11.43
C LEU A 1043 24.91 40.24 -11.75
N ALA A 1044 24.87 41.28 -10.90
CA ALA A 1044 24.07 42.48 -11.13
C ALA A 1044 24.53 43.28 -12.36
N ALA A 1045 25.84 43.38 -12.61
CA ALA A 1045 26.38 44.03 -13.80
C ALA A 1045 26.08 43.25 -15.11
N THR A 1046 26.05 41.92 -15.03
CA THR A 1046 25.77 41.03 -16.17
C THR A 1046 24.28 41.03 -16.53
N LEU A 1047 23.40 41.14 -15.53
CA LEU A 1047 21.94 41.28 -15.73
C LEU A 1047 21.56 42.63 -16.35
N ASN A 1048 22.26 43.71 -15.99
CA ASN A 1048 22.01 45.04 -16.54
C ASN A 1048 22.44 45.17 -18.03
N ASN A 1049 23.49 44.45 -18.45
CA ASN A 1049 23.89 44.39 -19.86
C ASN A 1049 22.95 43.54 -20.72
N LYS A 1050 22.32 42.48 -20.16
CA LYS A 1050 21.30 41.69 -20.87
C LYS A 1050 19.97 42.44 -21.08
N MET A 1051 19.61 43.39 -20.20
CA MET A 1051 18.42 44.23 -20.39
C MET A 1051 18.57 45.32 -21.46
N LYS A 1052 19.80 45.78 -21.76
CA LYS A 1052 20.02 46.76 -22.85
C LYS A 1052 20.02 46.14 -24.25
N GLY A 1053 20.22 44.83 -24.39
CA GLY A 1053 20.22 44.13 -25.68
C GLY A 1053 18.82 43.83 -26.26
N LYS A 1054 17.77 43.75 -25.43
CA LYS A 1054 16.42 43.34 -25.85
C LYS A 1054 15.43 44.47 -26.15
N LYS A 1055 15.87 45.73 -26.25
CA LYS A 1055 15.07 46.82 -26.85
C LYS A 1055 15.41 47.11 -28.32
N ARG A 1056 16.18 46.23 -28.97
CA ARG A 1056 16.41 46.24 -30.41
C ARG A 1056 16.00 44.92 -31.07
N GLN A 1057 14.79 44.47 -30.76
CA GLN A 1057 13.81 43.90 -31.71
C GLN A 1057 12.62 43.39 -30.88
N LYS A 1058 11.60 44.25 -30.88
CA LYS A 1058 10.23 44.19 -30.34
C LYS A 1058 9.93 43.18 -29.22
#